data_AF-A0A937N1R0-F1
#
_entry.id   AF-A0A937N1R0-F1
#
_cell.length_a   1.000
_cell.length_b   1.000
_cell.length_c   1.000
_cell.angle_alpha   90.00
_cell.angle_beta   90.00
_cell.angle_gamma   90.00
#
_symmetry.space_group_name_H-M   'P 1'
#
loop_
_entity.id
_entity.type
_entity.pdbx_description
1 polymer ?
#
loop_
_entity_poly.entity_id
_entity_poly.type
_entity_poly.pdbx_seq_one_letter_code
_entity_poly.pdbx_strand_id
1 'polypeptide(L)'
;MQRSILQRVHAISWFLFVAAVPGAWAAEHPVVALPENIAPEATVTASSEYDDRYVAKNVVDGQIPPVGSRADMGAAWCVRGRTAGDRGDLRLTWNEPVDVAELILFGRAAFGMRECWRVYQVFADGDRKCLLEGTLEMTDLPQRIRLPEPRRLRELTLRFLKSYGGSNPGVSELMVFSKPISEDRLLRAMGLEEEYPDWMPDGLGAMLVIHRNELNPSHVYTYHAEGYRDGGGLYVFTPTPDGPQLTKLVDSSHGQILDCILSYDGDEVLFSWKRGGRPHDQQFDRKLPPDDNPDHMYKIYRMNVDGTGLTCLTDGTSNNFNPCWLPDGGIAFLSDRKSAFAYCFTTTSPVLYRMDREGENVIRLSANYLNDFTPSVDAAGRILYTRWEYVDRPAIPIQSLWSMNPDGTGLSGVFGNRVLSPATFMEAKSIPGTNQLLCVLTSHGGPCRGAIGIIERRFGPNSQDSIRNLTPEVDIGRVDQGSGDQVRGPYENPMPLDKEFFLVSKRGAIILRDYEGTKKATLLRPRDGRGFYSPTPIRTQAVPPVIPTTISEENSTHPWAEITLQDVYEGLEPHVKRGEIERICVVQEIEKSRFAPQDFSVAADPANPLSRKVPAFGYQFPVVSCGATYAPKKVWGFAKVEADGSAHFKAPTGVPIYFMALDEHGRALQRMRTFTHFMPGERQGCVGCHAERNSVISPSQREVARPLPLAMKRSAQPLDTPEWGLGGFSYARIVQPVLDRHCTQCHNGRDKQGNVDLSGDKTDFFNVSYDILARTGVIGQWHFEQLSVRNIPLGKSPYTSWISTYNDTEENILEVTPKAWGSPASLLADLILAGHPDEDGQPRITLSAGDAQRVYTWIDLNVPYYGTSESNFYDRKGCRRLYPDDLAAVLADVTSRRCASCHDKGIPRTHYTRILAPEDNSFLFAPLAIAAGGTESCGTPVFASKEDPDYQRILRTFGPIRKLVERRPRMDMSGAHSSCDLKVVEQAPGSSP
;
A
#
# COMPACT_ATOMS: atom_id res chain seq x y z
N MET A 1 40.70 10.74 -29.85
CA MET A 1 40.70 9.48 -30.62
C MET A 1 39.51 8.65 -30.15
N GLN A 2 38.31 8.96 -30.65
CA GLN A 2 37.52 8.21 -31.67
C GLN A 2 36.93 6.89 -31.11
N ARG A 3 35.71 6.86 -30.56
CA ARG A 3 34.35 6.79 -31.19
C ARG A 3 34.10 5.59 -32.13
N SER A 4 33.32 4.63 -31.60
CA SER A 4 32.05 4.11 -32.14
C SER A 4 32.02 2.96 -33.18
N ILE A 5 31.00 2.08 -33.02
CA ILE A 5 30.08 1.49 -34.03
C ILE A 5 30.19 -0.01 -34.45
N LEU A 6 28.99 -0.64 -34.57
CA LEU A 6 28.50 -1.82 -35.32
C LEU A 6 28.74 -3.24 -34.71
N GLN A 7 27.73 -3.99 -34.20
CA GLN A 7 26.52 -4.64 -34.78
C GLN A 7 26.71 -6.05 -35.39
N ARG A 8 25.97 -7.02 -34.80
CA ARG A 8 25.29 -8.23 -35.35
C ARG A 8 26.13 -9.36 -36.00
N VAL A 9 25.87 -10.61 -35.59
CA VAL A 9 25.08 -11.64 -36.32
C VAL A 9 25.35 -13.08 -35.78
N HIS A 10 24.23 -13.78 -35.46
CA HIS A 10 23.92 -15.24 -35.41
C HIS A 10 24.75 -16.22 -34.55
N ALA A 11 24.16 -16.87 -33.53
CA ALA A 11 23.12 -17.91 -33.49
C ALA A 11 23.69 -19.33 -33.61
N ILE A 12 23.25 -20.22 -32.68
CA ILE A 12 22.89 -21.65 -32.87
C ILE A 12 23.19 -22.48 -31.58
N SER A 13 22.17 -23.27 -31.22
CA SER A 13 22.17 -24.48 -30.37
C SER A 13 22.16 -24.36 -28.85
N TRP A 14 20.93 -24.27 -28.33
CA TRP A 14 20.51 -24.94 -27.10
C TRP A 14 19.94 -26.31 -27.45
N PHE A 15 20.41 -27.40 -26.82
CA PHE A 15 19.59 -28.55 -26.39
C PHE A 15 20.46 -29.57 -25.63
N LEU A 16 19.84 -30.20 -24.61
CA LEU A 16 20.22 -31.43 -23.89
C LEU A 16 21.15 -31.28 -22.66
N PHE A 17 20.58 -31.35 -21.45
CA PHE A 17 20.54 -32.56 -20.61
C PHE A 17 19.98 -32.23 -19.22
N VAL A 18 18.74 -32.64 -18.94
CA VAL A 18 18.30 -32.98 -17.57
C VAL A 18 17.61 -34.33 -17.68
N ALA A 19 18.29 -35.36 -17.17
CA ALA A 19 17.76 -36.71 -17.08
C ALA A 19 16.68 -36.76 -15.99
N ALA A 20 15.53 -37.29 -16.35
CA ALA A 20 14.41 -37.55 -15.46
C ALA A 20 14.73 -38.72 -14.51
N VAL A 21 14.44 -38.52 -13.22
CA VAL A 21 14.21 -39.62 -12.27
C VAL A 21 12.70 -39.78 -12.16
N PRO A 22 12.09 -40.90 -12.58
CA PRO A 22 10.68 -41.15 -12.35
C PRO A 22 10.49 -41.93 -11.04
N GLY A 23 9.52 -41.52 -10.22
CA GLY A 23 8.93 -42.41 -9.22
C GLY A 23 8.88 -41.85 -7.81
N ALA A 24 7.75 -41.22 -7.50
CA ALA A 24 6.85 -41.51 -6.37
C ALA A 24 5.85 -40.33 -6.31
N TRP A 25 4.72 -40.50 -5.64
CA TRP A 25 3.63 -39.53 -5.44
C TRP A 25 2.49 -39.60 -6.47
N ALA A 26 1.74 -40.69 -6.39
CA ALA A 26 0.29 -40.60 -6.44
C ALA A 26 -0.24 -41.62 -5.41
N ALA A 27 -0.77 -41.13 -4.28
CA ALA A 27 -1.72 -41.92 -3.53
C ALA A 27 -2.98 -41.97 -4.41
N GLU A 28 -3.20 -43.10 -5.09
CA GLU A 28 -4.40 -43.33 -5.90
C GLU A 28 -5.60 -43.44 -4.95
N HIS A 29 -6.29 -42.31 -4.74
CA HIS A 29 -7.70 -42.36 -4.36
C HIS A 29 -8.45 -43.00 -5.55
N PRO A 30 -9.34 -43.97 -5.32
CA PRO A 30 -10.13 -44.56 -6.40
C PRO A 30 -10.96 -43.45 -7.04
N VAL A 31 -10.60 -43.05 -8.26
CA VAL A 31 -11.34 -42.05 -9.04
C VAL A 31 -12.74 -42.60 -9.24
N VAL A 32 -13.73 -42.01 -8.57
CA VAL A 32 -15.14 -42.32 -8.81
C VAL A 32 -15.43 -41.93 -10.25
N ALA A 33 -15.57 -42.92 -11.14
CA ALA A 33 -15.85 -42.66 -12.54
C ALA A 33 -17.21 -41.96 -12.69
N LEU A 34 -17.22 -40.83 -13.40
CA LEU A 34 -18.47 -40.21 -13.84
C LEU A 34 -19.17 -41.13 -14.84
N PRO A 35 -20.52 -41.05 -14.95
CA PRO A 35 -21.22 -41.62 -16.10
C PRO A 35 -20.63 -41.12 -17.42
N GLU A 36 -20.92 -41.82 -18.51
CA GLU A 36 -20.47 -41.44 -19.84
C GLU A 36 -20.87 -39.98 -20.18
N ASN A 37 -19.87 -39.15 -20.49
CA ASN A 37 -20.05 -37.79 -20.98
C ASN A 37 -20.25 -37.85 -22.50
N ILE A 38 -21.43 -37.48 -22.98
CA ILE A 38 -21.79 -37.53 -24.41
C ILE A 38 -21.47 -36.23 -25.16
N ALA A 39 -20.90 -35.23 -24.49
CA ALA A 39 -20.51 -33.96 -25.11
C ALA A 39 -19.43 -34.11 -26.21
N PRO A 40 -18.38 -34.93 -26.06
CA PRO A 40 -17.33 -35.11 -27.08
C PRO A 40 -17.85 -35.71 -28.41
N GLU A 41 -19.03 -36.35 -28.40
CA GLU A 41 -19.67 -36.90 -29.60
C GLU A 41 -20.40 -35.83 -30.44
N ALA A 42 -20.62 -34.64 -29.87
CA ALA A 42 -21.30 -33.56 -30.54
C ALA A 42 -20.36 -32.78 -31.47
N THR A 43 -20.89 -32.35 -32.62
CA THR A 43 -20.29 -31.22 -33.34
C THR A 43 -20.68 -29.94 -32.64
N VAL A 44 -19.70 -29.15 -32.20
CA VAL A 44 -19.93 -27.91 -31.44
C VAL A 44 -19.62 -26.70 -32.30
N THR A 45 -20.55 -25.74 -32.31
CA THR A 45 -20.40 -24.44 -32.98
C THR A 45 -20.73 -23.31 -32.02
N ALA A 46 -20.19 -22.12 -32.29
CA ALA A 46 -20.49 -20.93 -31.51
C ALA A 46 -20.95 -19.77 -32.40
N SER A 47 -21.72 -18.84 -31.83
CA SER A 47 -22.09 -17.59 -32.53
C SER A 47 -20.90 -16.69 -32.86
N SER A 48 -19.81 -16.82 -32.09
CA SER A 48 -18.53 -16.14 -32.32
C SER A 48 -17.40 -16.85 -31.61
N GLU A 49 -16.19 -16.71 -32.14
CA GLU A 49 -14.94 -17.19 -31.54
C GLU A 49 -13.92 -16.05 -31.52
N TYR A 50 -13.09 -15.98 -30.48
CA TYR A 50 -12.15 -14.87 -30.29
C TYR A 50 -11.02 -14.91 -31.32
N ASP A 51 -10.26 -16.01 -31.32
CA ASP A 51 -9.20 -16.36 -32.27
C ASP A 51 -9.12 -17.90 -32.42
N ASP A 52 -8.13 -18.38 -33.18
CA ASP A 52 -7.90 -19.80 -33.48
C ASP A 52 -7.57 -20.69 -32.28
N ARG A 53 -7.23 -20.09 -31.13
CA ARG A 53 -6.97 -20.79 -29.87
C ARG A 53 -8.21 -20.87 -28.99
N TYR A 54 -9.22 -20.04 -29.23
CA TYR A 54 -10.40 -19.89 -28.37
C TYR A 54 -11.71 -20.28 -29.06
N VAL A 55 -11.80 -21.54 -29.46
CA VAL A 55 -12.83 -22.07 -30.37
C VAL A 55 -13.81 -22.99 -29.66
N ALA A 56 -15.01 -23.15 -30.22
CA ALA A 56 -16.13 -23.87 -29.62
C ALA A 56 -15.81 -25.34 -29.33
N LYS A 57 -14.99 -25.99 -30.17
CA LYS A 57 -14.61 -27.40 -29.99
C LYS A 57 -13.83 -27.68 -28.70
N ASN A 58 -13.17 -26.67 -28.12
CA ASN A 58 -12.39 -26.83 -26.90
C ASN A 58 -13.27 -27.07 -25.67
N VAL A 59 -14.59 -26.80 -25.75
CA VAL A 59 -15.47 -26.91 -24.58
C VAL A 59 -16.02 -28.31 -24.36
N VAL A 60 -15.69 -29.29 -25.19
CA VAL A 60 -16.20 -30.66 -25.09
C VAL A 60 -15.08 -31.69 -25.25
N ASP A 61 -13.83 -31.30 -25.03
CA ASP A 61 -12.68 -32.19 -25.21
C ASP A 61 -12.42 -33.06 -23.96
N GLY A 62 -13.15 -32.80 -22.87
CA GLY A 62 -13.08 -33.54 -21.61
C GLY A 62 -11.93 -33.08 -20.71
N GLN A 63 -11.20 -32.02 -21.07
CA GLN A 63 -10.10 -31.49 -20.28
C GLN A 63 -10.61 -30.41 -19.32
N ILE A 64 -10.87 -30.82 -18.08
CA ILE A 64 -11.29 -29.90 -17.02
C ILE A 64 -10.06 -29.18 -16.46
N PRO A 65 -9.98 -27.84 -16.55
CA PRO A 65 -8.90 -27.09 -15.91
C PRO A 65 -8.93 -27.28 -14.40
N PRO A 66 -7.79 -27.48 -13.72
CA PRO A 66 -7.77 -27.48 -12.27
C PRO A 66 -8.34 -26.17 -11.70
N VAL A 67 -9.17 -26.28 -10.67
CA VAL A 67 -9.79 -25.14 -9.98
C VAL A 67 -8.71 -24.15 -9.51
N GLY A 68 -8.89 -22.88 -9.83
CA GLY A 68 -7.98 -21.77 -9.51
C GLY A 68 -6.73 -21.69 -10.40
N SER A 69 -6.62 -22.50 -11.45
CA SER A 69 -5.51 -22.46 -12.40
C SER A 69 -5.78 -21.53 -13.60
N ARG A 70 -4.75 -21.31 -14.43
CA ARG A 70 -4.87 -20.65 -15.75
C ARG A 70 -4.72 -21.65 -16.91
N ALA A 71 -4.98 -22.93 -16.66
CA ALA A 71 -4.77 -23.99 -17.65
C ALA A 71 -5.72 -23.88 -18.86
N ASP A 72 -6.81 -23.12 -18.74
CA ASP A 72 -7.76 -22.77 -19.79
C ASP A 72 -7.24 -21.65 -20.73
N MET A 73 -6.05 -21.10 -20.49
CA MET A 73 -5.45 -20.09 -21.35
C MET A 73 -5.02 -20.69 -22.71
N GLY A 74 -5.84 -20.47 -23.73
CA GLY A 74 -5.62 -20.98 -25.09
C GLY A 74 -6.22 -22.37 -25.32
N ALA A 75 -7.05 -22.84 -24.38
CA ALA A 75 -7.69 -24.15 -24.39
C ALA A 75 -9.17 -24.07 -23.94
N ALA A 76 -9.86 -22.97 -24.26
CA ALA A 76 -11.26 -22.73 -23.90
C ALA A 76 -12.02 -22.12 -25.08
N TRP A 77 -13.33 -21.90 -24.96
CA TRP A 77 -14.06 -21.01 -25.88
C TRP A 77 -14.26 -19.63 -25.24
N CYS A 78 -14.13 -18.56 -26.03
CA CYS A 78 -14.60 -17.25 -25.61
C CYS A 78 -15.08 -16.38 -26.78
N VAL A 79 -15.98 -15.45 -26.47
CA VAL A 79 -16.46 -14.45 -27.41
C VAL A 79 -15.54 -13.25 -27.45
N ARG A 80 -15.60 -12.45 -28.53
CA ARG A 80 -14.99 -11.12 -28.55
C ARG A 80 -15.85 -10.14 -27.74
N GLY A 81 -15.63 -10.07 -26.42
CA GLY A 81 -16.52 -9.34 -25.50
C GLY A 81 -16.85 -7.90 -25.92
N ARG A 82 -15.87 -7.15 -26.46
CA ARG A 82 -16.09 -5.77 -26.96
C ARG A 82 -17.03 -5.67 -28.17
N THR A 83 -17.10 -6.69 -29.02
CA THR A 83 -17.92 -6.66 -30.25
C THR A 83 -19.17 -7.53 -30.16
N ALA A 84 -19.16 -8.56 -29.31
CA ALA A 84 -20.27 -9.49 -29.08
C ALA A 84 -21.28 -8.98 -28.03
N GLY A 85 -20.96 -7.87 -27.32
CA GLY A 85 -21.87 -7.23 -26.37
C GLY A 85 -22.21 -8.09 -25.16
N ASP A 86 -21.24 -8.83 -24.62
CA ASP A 86 -21.42 -9.80 -23.52
C ASP A 86 -22.52 -10.85 -23.78
N ARG A 87 -22.59 -11.37 -25.02
CA ARG A 87 -23.50 -12.44 -25.42
C ARG A 87 -22.79 -13.47 -26.28
N GLY A 88 -23.32 -14.69 -26.29
CA GLY A 88 -22.83 -15.76 -27.16
C GLY A 88 -23.72 -16.99 -27.10
N ASP A 89 -23.79 -17.75 -28.20
CA ASP A 89 -24.49 -19.03 -28.26
C ASP A 89 -23.47 -20.14 -28.45
N LEU A 90 -23.58 -21.24 -27.68
CA LEU A 90 -22.92 -22.52 -27.92
C LEU A 90 -23.97 -23.53 -28.37
N ARG A 91 -23.73 -24.19 -29.50
CA ARG A 91 -24.63 -25.19 -30.06
C ARG A 91 -23.91 -26.52 -30.19
N LEU A 92 -24.51 -27.56 -29.62
CA LEU A 92 -24.09 -28.94 -29.71
C LEU A 92 -25.06 -29.68 -30.62
N THR A 93 -24.54 -30.38 -31.63
CA THR A 93 -25.34 -31.17 -32.58
C THR A 93 -24.81 -32.59 -32.67
N TRP A 94 -25.67 -33.57 -32.41
CA TRP A 94 -25.34 -34.99 -32.54
C TRP A 94 -25.82 -35.54 -33.89
N ASN A 95 -25.13 -36.57 -34.39
CA ASN A 95 -25.51 -37.20 -35.65
C ASN A 95 -26.88 -37.89 -35.55
N GLU A 96 -27.15 -38.54 -34.41
CA GLU A 96 -28.41 -39.20 -34.05
C GLU A 96 -28.99 -38.58 -32.77
N PRO A 97 -30.32 -38.64 -32.53
CA PRO A 97 -30.93 -38.11 -31.31
C PRO A 97 -30.47 -38.85 -30.04
N VAL A 98 -29.94 -38.10 -29.08
CA VAL A 98 -29.40 -38.58 -27.79
C VAL A 98 -30.29 -38.13 -26.62
N ASP A 99 -30.27 -38.88 -25.53
CA ASP A 99 -30.93 -38.47 -24.29
C ASP A 99 -30.05 -37.49 -23.51
N VAL A 100 -30.60 -36.33 -23.15
CA VAL A 100 -29.94 -35.30 -22.34
C VAL A 100 -30.80 -35.01 -21.11
N ALA A 101 -30.18 -35.04 -19.93
CA ALA A 101 -30.86 -34.72 -18.67
C ALA A 101 -30.15 -33.59 -17.89
N GLU A 102 -28.83 -33.52 -17.94
CA GLU A 102 -28.04 -32.57 -17.16
C GLU A 102 -26.77 -32.17 -17.91
N LEU A 103 -26.38 -30.90 -17.75
CA LEU A 103 -25.10 -30.38 -18.18
C LEU A 103 -24.29 -29.89 -16.99
N ILE A 104 -22.97 -30.06 -17.05
CA ILE A 104 -22.03 -29.49 -16.09
C ILE A 104 -21.12 -28.52 -16.84
N LEU A 105 -21.24 -27.23 -16.50
CA LEU A 105 -20.53 -26.14 -17.14
C LEU A 105 -19.39 -25.64 -16.24
N PHE A 106 -18.21 -25.49 -16.82
CA PHE A 106 -17.05 -24.87 -16.19
C PHE A 106 -16.82 -23.49 -16.81
N GLY A 107 -16.95 -22.45 -16.00
CA GLY A 107 -16.74 -21.07 -16.44
C GLY A 107 -15.27 -20.80 -16.75
N ARG A 108 -15.02 -19.97 -17.77
CA ARG A 108 -13.66 -19.49 -18.05
C ARG A 108 -13.19 -18.53 -16.97
N ALA A 109 -11.95 -18.71 -16.50
CA ALA A 109 -11.37 -17.93 -15.41
C ALA A 109 -9.90 -17.52 -15.64
N ALA A 110 -9.29 -17.89 -16.78
CA ALA A 110 -7.90 -17.59 -17.15
C ALA A 110 -7.40 -16.17 -16.80
N PHE A 111 -8.20 -15.14 -17.13
CA PHE A 111 -7.85 -13.73 -16.92
C PHE A 111 -8.67 -13.07 -15.79
N GLY A 112 -9.59 -13.82 -15.18
CA GLY A 112 -10.34 -13.43 -13.99
C GLY A 112 -11.78 -13.96 -14.00
N MET A 113 -12.33 -14.14 -12.80
CA MET A 113 -13.67 -14.74 -12.59
C MET A 113 -14.82 -13.98 -13.27
N ARG A 114 -14.63 -12.70 -13.59
CA ARG A 114 -15.65 -11.90 -14.30
C ARG A 114 -15.89 -12.36 -15.74
N GLU A 115 -15.01 -13.20 -16.30
CA GLU A 115 -15.19 -13.85 -17.60
C GLU A 115 -16.26 -14.96 -17.56
N CYS A 116 -16.74 -15.37 -16.39
CA CYS A 116 -17.85 -16.30 -16.28
C CYS A 116 -19.16 -15.67 -16.81
N TRP A 117 -19.97 -16.50 -17.46
CA TRP A 117 -21.33 -16.16 -17.84
C TRP A 117 -22.22 -16.00 -16.59
N ARG A 118 -23.26 -15.17 -16.68
CA ARG A 118 -24.20 -14.88 -15.59
C ARG A 118 -25.63 -15.32 -15.89
N VAL A 119 -26.13 -15.07 -17.10
CA VAL A 119 -27.52 -15.39 -17.47
C VAL A 119 -27.50 -16.25 -18.71
N TYR A 120 -28.24 -17.35 -18.70
CA TYR A 120 -28.33 -18.28 -19.81
C TYR A 120 -29.77 -18.74 -20.10
N GLN A 121 -29.98 -19.21 -21.31
CA GLN A 121 -31.19 -19.89 -21.79
C GLN A 121 -30.80 -21.16 -22.55
N VAL A 122 -31.65 -22.17 -22.49
CA VAL A 122 -31.43 -23.47 -23.15
C VAL A 122 -32.55 -23.73 -24.15
N PHE A 123 -32.17 -24.13 -25.36
CA PHE A 123 -33.09 -24.49 -26.46
C PHE A 123 -32.72 -25.87 -27.01
N ALA A 124 -33.67 -26.57 -27.63
CA ALA A 124 -33.43 -27.84 -28.31
C ALA A 124 -34.03 -27.86 -29.72
N ASP A 125 -33.39 -28.59 -30.64
CA ASP A 125 -33.86 -28.89 -32.00
C ASP A 125 -34.35 -27.65 -32.79
N GLY A 126 -33.68 -26.51 -32.61
CA GLY A 126 -34.03 -25.25 -33.28
C GLY A 126 -35.36 -24.61 -32.83
N ASP A 127 -35.99 -25.10 -31.76
CA ASP A 127 -37.22 -24.52 -31.20
C ASP A 127 -36.98 -23.08 -30.72
N ARG A 128 -37.98 -22.21 -30.93
CA ARG A 128 -37.98 -20.84 -30.41
C ARG A 128 -38.40 -20.78 -28.94
N LYS A 129 -39.06 -21.82 -28.42
CA LYS A 129 -39.46 -21.90 -27.02
C LYS A 129 -38.25 -22.27 -26.15
N CYS A 130 -37.94 -21.41 -25.19
CA CYS A 130 -36.91 -21.66 -24.18
C CYS A 130 -37.32 -22.87 -23.32
N LEU A 131 -36.43 -23.86 -23.19
CA LEU A 131 -36.62 -25.03 -22.34
C LEU A 131 -36.40 -24.69 -20.87
N LEU A 132 -35.35 -23.93 -20.59
CA LEU A 132 -35.07 -23.41 -19.26
C LEU A 132 -34.23 -22.14 -19.36
N GLU A 133 -34.38 -21.26 -18.39
CA GLU A 133 -33.51 -20.12 -18.18
C GLU A 133 -33.00 -20.11 -16.75
N GLY A 134 -31.81 -19.55 -16.56
CA GLY A 134 -31.17 -19.57 -15.25
C GLY A 134 -30.02 -18.59 -15.14
N THR A 135 -29.42 -18.60 -13.96
CA THR A 135 -28.23 -17.82 -13.66
C THR A 135 -27.07 -18.72 -13.28
N LEU A 136 -25.88 -18.32 -13.71
CA LEU A 136 -24.60 -18.95 -13.36
C LEU A 136 -23.88 -18.07 -12.35
N GLU A 137 -23.11 -18.71 -11.47
CA GLU A 137 -22.25 -18.07 -10.50
C GLU A 137 -20.92 -17.63 -11.13
N MET A 138 -20.29 -16.63 -10.52
CA MET A 138 -18.97 -16.14 -10.89
C MET A 138 -17.89 -17.08 -10.32
N THR A 139 -17.86 -18.33 -10.78
CA THR A 139 -17.07 -19.44 -10.24
C THR A 139 -16.46 -20.32 -11.36
N ASP A 140 -15.29 -20.89 -11.08
CA ASP A 140 -14.57 -21.88 -11.88
C ASP A 140 -14.83 -23.32 -11.38
N LEU A 141 -15.68 -23.45 -10.35
CA LEU A 141 -16.26 -24.72 -9.91
C LEU A 141 -17.33 -25.23 -10.90
N PRO A 142 -17.62 -26.54 -10.92
CA PRO A 142 -18.66 -27.11 -11.78
C PRO A 142 -20.04 -26.50 -11.49
N GLN A 143 -20.72 -26.03 -12.53
CA GLN A 143 -22.06 -25.45 -12.44
C GLN A 143 -23.10 -26.33 -13.14
N ARG A 144 -24.18 -26.64 -12.45
CA ARG A 144 -25.17 -27.63 -12.90
C ARG A 144 -26.31 -26.96 -13.65
N ILE A 145 -26.59 -27.42 -14.87
CA ILE A 145 -27.73 -27.01 -15.68
C ILE A 145 -28.60 -28.26 -15.90
N ARG A 146 -29.63 -28.41 -15.07
CA ARG A 146 -30.53 -29.57 -15.12
C ARG A 146 -31.76 -29.25 -15.96
N LEU A 147 -32.06 -30.09 -16.94
CA LEU A 147 -33.31 -29.97 -17.69
C LEU A 147 -34.50 -30.31 -16.77
N PRO A 148 -35.67 -29.65 -16.94
CA PRO A 148 -36.87 -29.97 -16.15
C PRO A 148 -37.28 -31.44 -16.24
N GLU A 149 -37.06 -32.05 -17.40
CA GLU A 149 -37.23 -33.47 -17.69
C GLU A 149 -36.15 -33.91 -18.69
N PRO A 150 -35.67 -35.17 -18.63
CA PRO A 150 -34.79 -35.72 -19.66
C PRO A 150 -35.45 -35.64 -21.04
N ARG A 151 -34.69 -35.24 -22.05
CA ARG A 151 -35.18 -35.07 -23.42
C ARG A 151 -34.29 -35.77 -24.42
N ARG A 152 -34.92 -36.46 -25.36
CA ARG A 152 -34.25 -36.99 -26.53
C ARG A 152 -34.23 -35.93 -27.63
N LEU A 153 -33.05 -35.47 -27.99
CA LEU A 153 -32.85 -34.33 -28.91
C LEU A 153 -31.63 -34.56 -29.82
N ARG A 154 -31.58 -33.83 -30.93
CA ARG A 154 -30.44 -33.84 -31.88
C ARG A 154 -29.58 -32.58 -31.77
N GLU A 155 -30.18 -31.45 -31.38
CA GLU A 155 -29.49 -30.19 -31.17
C GLU A 155 -29.82 -29.61 -29.79
N LEU A 156 -28.80 -29.11 -29.08
CA LEU A 156 -28.95 -28.31 -27.86
C LEU A 156 -28.20 -26.98 -28.03
N THR A 157 -28.86 -25.86 -27.75
CA THR A 157 -28.24 -24.53 -27.78
C THR A 157 -28.26 -23.90 -26.39
N LEU A 158 -27.08 -23.57 -25.86
CA LEU A 158 -26.88 -22.69 -24.70
C LEU A 158 -26.70 -21.26 -25.19
N ARG A 159 -27.66 -20.39 -24.89
CA ARG A 159 -27.62 -18.96 -25.20
C ARG A 159 -27.26 -18.17 -23.95
N PHE A 160 -26.11 -17.52 -23.96
CA PHE A 160 -25.66 -16.63 -22.90
C PHE A 160 -26.07 -15.18 -23.18
N LEU A 161 -26.80 -14.59 -22.25
CA LEU A 161 -27.39 -13.25 -22.38
C LEU A 161 -26.59 -12.16 -21.68
N LYS A 162 -25.77 -12.53 -20.70
CA LYS A 162 -24.98 -11.61 -19.87
C LYS A 162 -23.83 -12.32 -19.19
N SER A 163 -22.69 -11.65 -19.03
CA SER A 163 -21.54 -12.06 -18.22
C SER A 163 -21.41 -11.24 -16.92
N TYR A 164 -20.41 -11.52 -16.10
CA TYR A 164 -20.02 -10.67 -14.95
C TYR A 164 -19.09 -9.50 -15.32
N GLY A 165 -18.90 -9.23 -16.63
CA GLY A 165 -18.18 -8.05 -17.14
C GLY A 165 -16.69 -8.24 -17.41
N GLY A 166 -16.22 -9.47 -17.65
CA GLY A 166 -14.86 -9.77 -18.12
C GLY A 166 -14.64 -9.39 -19.59
N SER A 167 -13.39 -9.20 -20.02
CA SER A 167 -13.09 -8.76 -21.40
C SER A 167 -13.42 -9.80 -22.46
N ASN A 168 -13.35 -11.08 -22.13
CA ASN A 168 -13.54 -12.20 -23.04
C ASN A 168 -14.36 -13.33 -22.37
N PRO A 169 -15.67 -13.15 -22.14
CA PRO A 169 -16.47 -14.17 -21.48
C PRO A 169 -16.47 -15.50 -22.24
N GLY A 170 -16.47 -16.62 -21.51
CA GLY A 170 -16.24 -17.92 -22.11
C GLY A 170 -16.60 -19.12 -21.24
N VAL A 171 -16.43 -20.30 -21.83
CA VAL A 171 -16.62 -21.61 -21.18
C VAL A 171 -15.33 -22.39 -21.36
N SER A 172 -14.84 -22.99 -20.29
CA SER A 172 -13.64 -23.84 -20.31
C SER A 172 -13.99 -25.27 -20.71
N GLU A 173 -15.07 -25.83 -20.16
CA GLU A 173 -15.50 -27.20 -20.43
C GLU A 173 -17.02 -27.31 -20.20
N LEU A 174 -17.66 -28.23 -20.92
CA LEU A 174 -19.08 -28.51 -20.87
C LEU A 174 -19.31 -30.01 -21.02
N MET A 175 -19.74 -30.64 -19.93
CA MET A 175 -20.11 -32.05 -19.93
C MET A 175 -21.62 -32.20 -20.09
N VAL A 176 -22.06 -33.25 -20.78
CA VAL A 176 -23.47 -33.57 -21.02
C VAL A 176 -23.73 -35.01 -20.60
N PHE A 177 -24.79 -35.21 -19.81
CA PHE A 177 -25.15 -36.52 -19.29
C PHE A 177 -26.61 -36.88 -19.58
N SER A 178 -26.82 -38.14 -19.95
CA SER A 178 -28.15 -38.72 -20.24
C SER A 178 -29.00 -38.95 -18.99
N LYS A 179 -28.37 -38.97 -17.82
CA LYS A 179 -29.02 -39.07 -16.50
C LYS A 179 -28.42 -38.04 -15.55
N PRO A 180 -29.21 -37.49 -14.62
CA PRO A 180 -28.66 -36.61 -13.61
C PRO A 180 -27.64 -37.31 -12.72
N ILE A 181 -26.61 -36.58 -12.31
CA ILE A 181 -25.54 -37.06 -11.42
C ILE A 181 -25.84 -36.61 -10.00
N SER A 182 -25.60 -37.46 -9.00
CA SER A 182 -25.64 -37.03 -7.60
C SER A 182 -24.50 -36.05 -7.32
N GLU A 183 -24.74 -35.04 -6.48
CA GLU A 183 -23.74 -34.03 -6.13
C GLU A 183 -22.47 -34.65 -5.53
N ASP A 184 -22.60 -35.58 -4.57
CA ASP A 184 -21.47 -36.30 -3.96
C ASP A 184 -20.58 -36.98 -5.02
N ARG A 185 -21.18 -37.73 -5.96
CA ARG A 185 -20.43 -38.36 -7.07
C ARG A 185 -19.69 -37.34 -7.93
N LEU A 186 -20.31 -36.21 -8.24
CA LEU A 186 -19.66 -35.15 -9.04
C LEU A 186 -18.48 -34.56 -8.27
N LEU A 187 -18.67 -34.21 -7.00
CA LEU A 187 -17.61 -33.66 -6.17
C LEU A 187 -16.43 -34.62 -6.04
N ARG A 188 -16.69 -35.92 -5.80
CA ARG A 188 -15.63 -36.92 -5.70
C ARG A 188 -14.84 -37.09 -6.99
N ALA A 189 -15.53 -37.17 -8.12
CA ALA A 189 -14.88 -37.27 -9.42
C ALA A 189 -13.99 -36.06 -9.74
N MET A 190 -14.32 -34.88 -9.20
CA MET A 190 -13.55 -33.65 -9.38
C MET A 190 -12.47 -33.44 -8.31
N GLY A 191 -12.31 -34.35 -7.33
CA GLY A 191 -11.40 -34.16 -6.19
C GLY A 191 -11.83 -32.99 -5.29
N LEU A 192 -13.15 -32.79 -5.21
CA LEU A 192 -13.83 -31.68 -4.55
C LEU A 192 -14.69 -32.16 -3.36
N GLU A 193 -14.48 -33.37 -2.87
CA GLU A 193 -15.17 -33.87 -1.68
C GLU A 193 -14.74 -33.13 -0.40
N GLU A 194 -15.63 -33.07 0.57
CA GLU A 194 -15.29 -32.77 1.95
C GLU A 194 -14.80 -34.05 2.62
N GLU A 195 -13.70 -33.95 3.36
CA GLU A 195 -12.96 -35.11 3.86
C GLU A 195 -12.91 -35.10 5.39
N TYR A 196 -13.08 -36.28 5.97
CA TYR A 196 -12.75 -36.55 7.37
C TYR A 196 -11.54 -37.52 7.39
N PRO A 197 -10.30 -37.00 7.38
CA PRO A 197 -9.13 -37.85 7.31
C PRO A 197 -8.90 -38.64 8.61
N ASP A 198 -8.47 -39.91 8.48
CA ASP A 198 -8.07 -40.75 9.62
C ASP A 198 -6.85 -40.19 10.39
N TRP A 199 -6.14 -39.21 9.81
CA TRP A 199 -5.00 -38.51 10.42
C TRP A 199 -5.38 -37.16 11.05
N MET A 200 -6.66 -36.89 11.26
CA MET A 200 -7.13 -35.68 11.94
C MET A 200 -6.36 -35.45 13.26
N PRO A 201 -5.85 -34.24 13.53
CA PRO A 201 -5.15 -33.95 14.78
C PRO A 201 -6.02 -34.23 16.00
N ASP A 202 -5.44 -34.89 17.01
CA ASP A 202 -6.12 -35.18 18.26
C ASP A 202 -6.64 -33.88 18.91
N GLY A 203 -7.92 -33.88 19.29
CA GLY A 203 -8.56 -32.72 19.90
C GLY A 203 -8.97 -31.62 18.92
N LEU A 204 -8.80 -31.79 17.60
CA LEU A 204 -9.44 -30.92 16.61
C LEU A 204 -10.93 -31.28 16.51
N GLY A 205 -11.73 -30.61 17.34
CA GLY A 205 -13.19 -30.76 17.39
C GLY A 205 -13.93 -29.64 16.66
N ALA A 206 -14.94 -29.08 17.32
CA ALA A 206 -15.71 -27.96 16.80
C ALA A 206 -14.84 -26.70 16.64
N MET A 207 -15.19 -25.85 15.68
CA MET A 207 -14.51 -24.58 15.40
C MET A 207 -15.51 -23.51 15.01
N LEU A 208 -15.17 -22.25 15.26
CA LEU A 208 -15.89 -21.12 14.70
C LEU A 208 -15.48 -20.92 13.24
N VAL A 209 -16.46 -20.60 12.39
CA VAL A 209 -16.26 -20.20 11.00
C VAL A 209 -17.21 -19.07 10.63
N ILE A 210 -16.73 -18.17 9.78
CA ILE A 210 -17.53 -17.08 9.23
C ILE A 210 -17.97 -17.47 7.84
N HIS A 211 -19.28 -17.52 7.60
CA HIS A 211 -19.85 -17.64 6.26
C HIS A 211 -20.11 -16.25 5.70
N ARG A 212 -19.52 -15.89 4.55
CA ARG A 212 -19.69 -14.56 3.94
C ARG A 212 -19.35 -14.54 2.45
N ASN A 213 -19.69 -13.46 1.77
CA ASN A 213 -19.13 -13.16 0.45
C ASN A 213 -17.61 -12.96 0.57
N GLU A 214 -16.87 -13.40 -0.45
CA GLU A 214 -15.43 -13.16 -0.52
C GLU A 214 -15.11 -11.65 -0.59
N LEU A 215 -14.19 -11.18 0.27
CA LEU A 215 -13.74 -9.79 0.22
C LEU A 215 -12.83 -9.55 -0.98
N ASN A 216 -13.15 -8.50 -1.72
CA ASN A 216 -12.39 -8.10 -2.90
C ASN A 216 -12.12 -6.58 -2.91
N PRO A 217 -11.46 -6.03 -1.86
CA PRO A 217 -11.02 -4.64 -1.87
C PRO A 217 -9.94 -4.41 -2.93
N SER A 218 -9.77 -3.13 -3.31
CA SER A 218 -8.77 -2.72 -4.28
C SER A 218 -7.35 -2.76 -3.72
N HIS A 219 -7.18 -2.67 -2.39
CA HIS A 219 -5.90 -2.73 -1.70
C HIS A 219 -6.02 -3.43 -0.35
N VAL A 220 -4.91 -3.95 0.17
CA VAL A 220 -4.89 -4.67 1.46
C VAL A 220 -5.19 -3.77 2.66
N TYR A 221 -5.24 -2.45 2.47
CA TYR A 221 -5.51 -1.47 3.52
C TYR A 221 -6.88 -0.80 3.38
N THR A 222 -7.74 -1.30 2.48
CA THR A 222 -9.09 -0.76 2.26
C THR A 222 -10.21 -1.72 2.66
N TYR A 223 -9.93 -2.91 3.21
CA TYR A 223 -10.96 -3.90 3.55
C TYR A 223 -11.97 -3.47 4.64
N HIS A 224 -11.68 -2.41 5.39
CA HIS A 224 -12.64 -1.79 6.31
C HIS A 224 -13.67 -0.89 5.58
N ALA A 225 -13.31 -0.37 4.41
CA ALA A 225 -14.11 0.59 3.63
C ALA A 225 -14.66 0.02 2.31
N GLU A 226 -13.98 -0.95 1.72
CA GLU A 226 -14.28 -1.58 0.42
C GLU A 226 -14.60 -3.07 0.58
N GLY A 227 -15.35 -3.61 -0.38
CA GLY A 227 -15.69 -5.03 -0.46
C GLY A 227 -16.88 -5.46 0.39
N TYR A 228 -17.64 -4.53 0.99
CA TYR A 228 -18.85 -4.85 1.74
C TYR A 228 -19.93 -5.44 0.82
N ARG A 229 -20.43 -6.63 1.19
CA ARG A 229 -21.58 -7.33 0.61
C ARG A 229 -22.28 -8.09 1.71
N ASP A 230 -23.58 -7.87 1.86
CA ASP A 230 -24.41 -8.48 2.89
C ASP A 230 -24.57 -10.01 2.73
N GLY A 231 -24.71 -10.68 3.86
CA GLY A 231 -25.12 -12.08 3.94
C GLY A 231 -24.16 -12.98 4.69
N GLY A 232 -24.71 -14.13 5.11
CA GLY A 232 -23.98 -15.16 5.85
C GLY A 232 -24.15 -15.03 7.37
N GLY A 233 -23.10 -15.25 8.13
CA GLY A 233 -23.17 -15.28 9.59
C GLY A 233 -21.95 -15.92 10.25
N LEU A 234 -22.01 -16.06 11.57
CA LEU A 234 -21.03 -16.77 12.38
C LEU A 234 -21.62 -18.13 12.80
N TYR A 235 -20.83 -19.18 12.66
CA TYR A 235 -21.26 -20.55 12.87
C TYR A 235 -20.25 -21.32 13.72
N VAL A 236 -20.76 -22.30 14.47
CA VAL A 236 -19.97 -23.45 14.92
C VAL A 236 -20.00 -24.50 13.81
N PHE A 237 -18.82 -24.92 13.38
CA PHE A 237 -18.57 -26.00 12.44
C PHE A 237 -17.94 -27.19 13.18
N THR A 238 -18.54 -28.37 13.05
CA THR A 238 -17.97 -29.63 13.55
C THR A 238 -17.70 -30.56 12.37
N PRO A 239 -16.43 -30.93 12.08
CA PRO A 239 -16.13 -31.98 11.12
C PRO A 239 -16.56 -33.34 11.69
N THR A 240 -17.27 -34.16 10.90
CA THR A 240 -17.64 -35.52 11.30
C THR A 240 -17.44 -36.50 10.14
N PRO A 241 -17.30 -37.82 10.40
CA PRO A 241 -17.21 -38.83 9.34
C PRO A 241 -18.43 -38.84 8.39
N ASP A 242 -19.61 -38.44 8.89
CA ASP A 242 -20.85 -38.38 8.12
C ASP A 242 -21.03 -37.05 7.36
N GLY A 243 -20.03 -36.14 7.45
CA GLY A 243 -20.02 -34.82 6.82
C GLY A 243 -20.02 -33.66 7.84
N PRO A 244 -19.80 -32.43 7.38
CA PRO A 244 -19.73 -31.27 8.26
C PRO A 244 -21.09 -30.87 8.84
N GLN A 245 -21.12 -30.60 10.15
CA GLN A 245 -22.30 -30.03 10.83
C GLN A 245 -22.09 -28.53 11.10
N LEU A 246 -23.11 -27.72 10.82
CA LEU A 246 -23.09 -26.27 11.00
C LEU A 246 -24.23 -25.81 11.91
N THR A 247 -23.89 -25.10 12.98
CA THR A 247 -24.84 -24.45 13.88
C THR A 247 -24.64 -22.94 13.80
N LYS A 248 -25.68 -22.19 13.39
CA LYS A 248 -25.61 -20.73 13.29
C LYS A 248 -25.66 -20.10 14.68
N LEU A 249 -24.69 -19.25 14.99
CA LEU A 249 -24.65 -18.44 16.22
C LEU A 249 -25.19 -17.02 15.98
N VAL A 250 -24.74 -16.38 14.90
CA VAL A 250 -25.14 -15.00 14.55
C VAL A 250 -25.64 -14.96 13.13
N ASP A 251 -26.85 -14.43 12.92
CA ASP A 251 -27.38 -14.15 11.59
C ASP A 251 -26.88 -12.80 11.08
N SER A 252 -26.12 -12.83 9.98
CA SER A 252 -25.61 -11.63 9.31
C SER A 252 -26.19 -11.52 7.90
N SER A 253 -27.45 -11.92 7.71
CA SER A 253 -28.17 -11.84 6.44
C SER A 253 -28.16 -10.43 5.83
N HIS A 254 -28.19 -9.39 6.68
CA HIS A 254 -28.13 -7.96 6.30
C HIS A 254 -26.86 -7.26 6.78
N GLY A 255 -25.77 -8.00 6.97
CA GLY A 255 -24.49 -7.44 7.40
C GLY A 255 -23.30 -8.23 6.90
N GLN A 256 -22.12 -7.91 7.39
CA GLN A 256 -20.88 -8.61 7.07
C GLN A 256 -20.01 -8.74 8.33
N ILE A 257 -19.69 -9.98 8.69
CA ILE A 257 -18.69 -10.28 9.74
C ILE A 257 -17.32 -10.40 9.07
N LEU A 258 -16.32 -9.71 9.62
CA LEU A 258 -14.97 -9.64 9.04
C LEU A 258 -14.04 -10.73 9.57
N ASP A 259 -14.04 -10.92 10.88
CA ASP A 259 -13.13 -11.77 11.64
C ASP A 259 -13.82 -12.29 12.91
N CYS A 260 -13.22 -13.30 13.54
CA CYS A 260 -13.58 -13.74 14.89
C CYS A 260 -12.36 -14.34 15.59
N ILE A 261 -12.36 -14.31 16.92
CA ILE A 261 -11.33 -14.94 17.75
C ILE A 261 -11.92 -15.39 19.09
N LEU A 262 -11.39 -16.49 19.62
CA LEU A 262 -11.80 -17.07 20.89
C LEU A 262 -10.92 -16.56 22.03
N SER A 263 -11.52 -16.38 23.19
CA SER A 263 -10.82 -16.21 24.47
C SER A 263 -9.98 -17.46 24.80
N TYR A 264 -8.98 -17.29 25.67
CA TYR A 264 -8.05 -18.36 25.98
C TYR A 264 -8.69 -19.53 26.75
N ASP A 265 -9.72 -19.29 27.56
CA ASP A 265 -10.48 -20.34 28.24
C ASP A 265 -11.34 -21.16 27.24
N GLY A 266 -11.79 -20.50 26.17
CA GLY A 266 -12.56 -21.10 25.09
C GLY A 266 -14.04 -20.74 25.11
N ASP A 267 -14.46 -19.86 26.02
CA ASP A 267 -15.87 -19.65 26.35
C ASP A 267 -16.49 -18.42 25.68
N GLU A 268 -15.68 -17.40 25.40
CA GLU A 268 -16.12 -16.15 24.76
C GLU A 268 -15.51 -15.94 23.37
N VAL A 269 -16.28 -15.33 22.49
CA VAL A 269 -15.93 -14.96 21.11
C VAL A 269 -15.91 -13.44 20.98
N LEU A 270 -14.84 -12.89 20.41
CA LEU A 270 -14.83 -11.54 19.86
C LEU A 270 -14.96 -11.60 18.34
N PHE A 271 -15.71 -10.67 17.75
CA PHE A 271 -15.83 -10.57 16.29
C PHE A 271 -16.16 -9.16 15.84
N SER A 272 -15.74 -8.83 14.61
CA SER A 272 -16.02 -7.54 13.99
C SER A 272 -17.22 -7.64 13.05
N TRP A 273 -18.27 -6.88 13.32
CA TRP A 273 -19.52 -6.95 12.56
C TRP A 273 -20.01 -5.57 12.14
N LYS A 274 -20.38 -5.46 10.86
CA LYS A 274 -20.93 -4.27 10.24
C LYS A 274 -22.31 -4.61 9.67
N ARG A 275 -23.32 -3.80 9.96
CA ARG A 275 -24.75 -4.08 9.67
C ARG A 275 -25.33 -3.23 8.55
N GLY A 276 -24.45 -2.72 7.68
CA GLY A 276 -24.78 -1.85 6.57
C GLY A 276 -23.50 -1.38 5.88
N GLY A 277 -23.64 -0.71 4.76
CA GLY A 277 -22.50 -0.16 4.05
C GLY A 277 -22.95 0.49 2.77
N ARG A 278 -22.08 1.33 2.20
CA ARG A 278 -22.33 1.92 0.90
C ARG A 278 -22.60 0.83 -0.15
N PRO A 279 -23.44 1.10 -1.16
CA PRO A 279 -23.56 0.24 -2.33
C PRO A 279 -22.18 -0.11 -2.91
N HIS A 280 -21.99 -1.36 -3.32
CA HIS A 280 -20.69 -1.88 -3.73
C HIS A 280 -20.01 -1.06 -4.85
N ASP A 281 -20.78 -0.49 -5.77
CA ASP A 281 -20.28 0.41 -6.83
C ASP A 281 -19.77 1.76 -6.29
N GLN A 282 -20.37 2.27 -5.22
CA GLN A 282 -19.96 3.52 -4.57
C GLN A 282 -18.75 3.38 -3.66
N GLN A 283 -18.48 2.18 -3.13
CA GLN A 283 -17.32 1.93 -2.24
C GLN A 283 -15.98 2.22 -2.92
N PHE A 284 -15.91 2.12 -4.25
CA PHE A 284 -14.70 2.41 -5.04
C PHE A 284 -14.66 3.83 -5.60
N ASP A 285 -15.69 4.65 -5.35
CA ASP A 285 -15.71 6.05 -5.80
C ASP A 285 -14.85 6.92 -4.88
N ARG A 286 -13.62 7.16 -5.32
CA ARG A 286 -12.60 7.96 -4.62
C ARG A 286 -12.92 9.46 -4.55
N LYS A 287 -14.03 9.91 -5.15
CA LYS A 287 -14.55 11.28 -4.99
C LYS A 287 -15.37 11.43 -3.71
N LEU A 288 -15.93 10.34 -3.21
CA LEU A 288 -16.79 10.38 -2.04
C LEU A 288 -15.94 10.41 -0.77
N PRO A 289 -16.32 11.23 0.24
CA PRO A 289 -15.69 11.17 1.55
C PRO A 289 -15.97 9.82 2.21
N PRO A 290 -15.24 9.46 3.29
CA PRO A 290 -15.55 8.28 4.10
C PRO A 290 -17.03 8.22 4.47
N ASP A 291 -17.54 7.00 4.61
CA ASP A 291 -18.87 6.80 5.16
C ASP A 291 -18.93 7.30 6.61
N ASP A 292 -19.97 8.07 6.93
CA ASP A 292 -20.18 8.69 8.23
C ASP A 292 -21.43 8.12 8.93
N ASN A 293 -22.13 7.17 8.31
CA ASN A 293 -23.23 6.47 8.96
C ASN A 293 -22.68 5.50 10.04
N PRO A 294 -23.02 5.68 11.33
CA PRO A 294 -22.60 4.77 12.40
C PRO A 294 -22.96 3.30 12.17
N ASP A 295 -24.11 3.03 11.55
CA ASP A 295 -24.59 1.67 11.27
C ASP A 295 -23.80 0.98 10.14
N HIS A 296 -23.08 1.77 9.36
CA HIS A 296 -22.19 1.32 8.31
C HIS A 296 -20.75 1.17 8.81
N MET A 297 -20.48 1.09 10.11
CA MET A 297 -19.13 0.86 10.61
C MET A 297 -18.98 -0.55 11.15
N TYR A 298 -17.78 -1.12 11.02
CA TYR A 298 -17.46 -2.30 11.81
C TYR A 298 -17.46 -1.92 13.29
N LYS A 299 -18.14 -2.73 14.10
CA LYS A 299 -18.13 -2.68 15.56
C LYS A 299 -17.60 -4.00 16.10
N ILE A 300 -16.98 -3.94 17.27
CA ILE A 300 -16.53 -5.12 18.01
C ILE A 300 -17.69 -5.62 18.87
N TYR A 301 -17.95 -6.92 18.77
CA TYR A 301 -18.92 -7.62 19.59
C TYR A 301 -18.25 -8.72 20.40
N ARG A 302 -18.84 -9.01 21.57
CA ARG A 302 -18.52 -10.14 22.44
C ARG A 302 -19.76 -11.02 22.59
N MET A 303 -19.58 -12.33 22.62
CA MET A 303 -20.65 -13.29 22.97
C MET A 303 -20.04 -14.57 23.56
N ASN A 304 -20.87 -15.40 24.20
CA ASN A 304 -20.48 -16.75 24.57
C ASN A 304 -20.41 -17.66 23.33
N VAL A 305 -19.61 -18.72 23.38
CA VAL A 305 -19.42 -19.67 22.28
C VAL A 305 -20.71 -20.45 21.94
N ASP A 306 -21.67 -20.51 22.87
CA ASP A 306 -23.01 -21.07 22.66
C ASP A 306 -23.99 -20.11 21.96
N GLY A 307 -23.56 -18.87 21.68
CA GLY A 307 -24.35 -17.83 21.03
C GLY A 307 -25.13 -16.92 21.99
N THR A 308 -25.06 -17.13 23.30
CA THR A 308 -25.71 -16.26 24.30
C THR A 308 -24.85 -15.03 24.64
N GLY A 309 -25.44 -14.04 25.33
CA GLY A 309 -24.67 -12.90 25.87
C GLY A 309 -24.14 -11.89 24.84
N LEU A 310 -24.68 -11.87 23.62
CA LEU A 310 -24.25 -10.96 22.56
C LEU A 310 -24.29 -9.48 22.99
N THR A 311 -23.12 -8.84 23.01
CA THR A 311 -22.91 -7.46 23.47
C THR A 311 -22.04 -6.70 22.46
N CYS A 312 -22.43 -5.47 22.11
CA CYS A 312 -21.61 -4.57 21.29
C CYS A 312 -20.69 -3.74 22.21
N LEU A 313 -19.38 -3.78 21.98
CA LEU A 313 -18.38 -3.11 22.83
C LEU A 313 -17.96 -1.74 22.32
N THR A 314 -18.34 -1.37 21.10
CA THR A 314 -17.91 -0.10 20.47
C THR A 314 -19.07 0.58 19.76
N ASP A 315 -19.04 1.91 19.67
CA ASP A 315 -20.07 2.75 19.05
C ASP A 315 -19.46 3.81 18.09
N GLY A 316 -20.22 4.84 17.72
CA GLY A 316 -19.75 6.01 16.95
C GLY A 316 -19.61 5.82 15.44
N THR A 317 -18.85 6.71 14.78
CA THR A 317 -18.66 6.74 13.31
C THR A 317 -17.31 6.17 12.85
N SER A 318 -16.51 5.62 13.76
CA SER A 318 -15.29 4.91 13.39
C SER A 318 -15.55 3.42 13.16
N ASN A 319 -14.79 2.82 12.24
CA ASN A 319 -14.59 1.38 12.16
C ASN A 319 -13.75 0.92 13.36
N ASN A 320 -14.19 -0.15 14.01
CA ASN A 320 -13.45 -0.87 15.05
C ASN A 320 -13.47 -2.35 14.68
N PHE A 321 -12.31 -2.95 14.45
CA PHE A 321 -12.23 -4.29 13.86
C PHE A 321 -10.89 -5.01 14.14
N ASN A 322 -10.79 -6.27 13.72
CA ASN A 322 -9.68 -7.19 13.99
C ASN A 322 -9.28 -7.20 15.49
N PRO A 323 -10.21 -7.51 16.42
CA PRO A 323 -9.88 -7.62 17.84
C PRO A 323 -9.00 -8.84 18.12
N CYS A 324 -8.15 -8.74 19.14
CA CYS A 324 -7.50 -9.88 19.77
C CYS A 324 -7.53 -9.75 21.30
N TRP A 325 -7.64 -10.89 21.97
CA TRP A 325 -7.54 -10.97 23.42
C TRP A 325 -6.10 -10.74 23.88
N LEU A 326 -5.94 -9.93 24.92
CA LEU A 326 -4.67 -9.71 25.61
C LEU A 326 -4.54 -10.70 26.78
N PRO A 327 -3.31 -11.04 27.20
CA PRO A 327 -3.08 -11.99 28.31
C PRO A 327 -3.74 -11.58 29.63
N ASP A 328 -3.96 -10.29 29.85
CA ASP A 328 -4.61 -9.73 31.04
C ASP A 328 -6.14 -9.66 30.94
N GLY A 329 -6.73 -10.20 29.86
CA GLY A 329 -8.16 -10.17 29.60
C GLY A 329 -8.66 -8.90 28.90
N GLY A 330 -7.78 -7.93 28.64
CA GLY A 330 -8.10 -6.76 27.80
C GLY A 330 -8.24 -7.12 26.32
N ILE A 331 -8.57 -6.12 25.51
CA ILE A 331 -8.80 -6.29 24.07
C ILE A 331 -7.96 -5.27 23.30
N ALA A 332 -7.12 -5.74 22.37
CA ALA A 332 -6.50 -4.88 21.36
C ALA A 332 -7.27 -4.96 20.05
N PHE A 333 -7.34 -3.86 19.30
CA PHE A 333 -8.11 -3.79 18.05
C PHE A 333 -7.64 -2.64 17.15
N LEU A 334 -8.06 -2.64 15.89
CA LEU A 334 -7.82 -1.55 14.94
C LEU A 334 -8.97 -0.56 14.94
N SER A 335 -8.67 0.74 14.90
CA SER A 335 -9.68 1.78 14.76
C SER A 335 -9.20 2.97 13.93
N ASP A 336 -10.09 3.50 13.09
CA ASP A 336 -9.89 4.76 12.35
C ASP A 336 -10.48 5.99 13.07
N ARG A 337 -10.72 5.90 14.38
CA ARG A 337 -11.15 7.06 15.19
C ARG A 337 -10.16 8.21 15.19
N LYS A 338 -8.87 7.94 14.94
CA LYS A 338 -7.87 8.97 14.65
C LYS A 338 -8.15 9.51 13.25
N SER A 339 -8.39 10.82 13.14
CA SER A 339 -8.59 11.47 11.85
C SER A 339 -7.28 11.51 11.05
N ALA A 340 -7.01 10.44 10.29
CA ALA A 340 -5.86 10.30 9.43
C ALA A 340 -6.22 9.51 8.16
N PHE A 341 -5.53 9.81 7.07
CA PHE A 341 -5.77 9.24 5.75
C PHE A 341 -4.47 8.76 5.11
N ALA A 342 -4.56 7.74 4.27
CA ALA A 342 -3.43 7.31 3.46
C ALA A 342 -2.96 8.47 2.53
N TYR A 343 -1.65 8.70 2.46
CA TYR A 343 -1.11 9.78 1.62
C TYR A 343 -1.31 9.54 0.12
N CYS A 344 -1.23 8.27 -0.31
CA CYS A 344 -1.38 7.87 -1.71
C CYS A 344 -2.83 7.55 -2.11
N PHE A 345 -3.77 7.60 -1.15
CA PHE A 345 -5.14 7.14 -1.34
C PHE A 345 -6.16 8.05 -0.62
N THR A 346 -7.43 7.66 -0.64
CA THR A 346 -8.56 8.43 -0.09
C THR A 346 -9.18 7.83 1.17
N THR A 347 -8.74 6.63 1.57
CA THR A 347 -9.27 5.91 2.73
C THR A 347 -8.67 6.40 4.05
N THR A 348 -9.41 6.18 5.14
CA THR A 348 -8.93 6.39 6.50
C THR A 348 -7.81 5.41 6.85
N SER A 349 -7.01 5.76 7.87
CA SER A 349 -5.87 4.98 8.33
C SER A 349 -6.09 4.42 9.74
N PRO A 350 -6.71 3.22 9.88
CA PRO A 350 -6.84 2.52 11.15
C PRO A 350 -5.50 2.18 11.80
N VAL A 351 -5.41 2.38 13.11
CA VAL A 351 -4.22 2.06 13.93
C VAL A 351 -4.62 1.28 15.18
N LEU A 352 -3.64 0.73 15.90
CA LEU A 352 -3.91 -0.07 17.10
C LEU A 352 -4.38 0.75 18.32
N TYR A 353 -5.42 0.23 18.95
CA TYR A 353 -5.99 0.65 20.23
C TYR A 353 -6.11 -0.55 21.16
N ARG A 354 -6.29 -0.24 22.44
CA ARG A 354 -6.65 -1.18 23.49
C ARG A 354 -7.86 -0.66 24.26
N MET A 355 -8.68 -1.57 24.76
CA MET A 355 -9.73 -1.33 25.74
C MET A 355 -9.72 -2.45 26.79
N ASP A 356 -10.44 -2.27 27.88
CA ASP A 356 -10.70 -3.38 28.81
C ASP A 356 -11.73 -4.37 28.25
N ARG A 357 -12.03 -5.42 29.03
CA ARG A 357 -12.94 -6.50 28.62
C ARG A 357 -14.37 -6.03 28.36
N GLU A 358 -14.80 -4.95 29.01
CA GLU A 358 -16.17 -4.40 28.91
C GLU A 358 -16.30 -3.31 27.84
N GLY A 359 -15.20 -2.97 27.15
CA GLY A 359 -15.19 -1.97 26.09
C GLY A 359 -14.92 -0.55 26.58
N GLU A 360 -14.55 -0.38 27.85
CA GLU A 360 -14.19 0.92 28.42
C GLU A 360 -12.67 1.17 28.34
N ASN A 361 -12.23 2.33 28.83
CA ASN A 361 -10.81 2.69 28.95
C ASN A 361 -10.02 2.56 27.64
N VAL A 362 -10.57 3.11 26.55
CA VAL A 362 -9.94 3.02 25.23
C VAL A 362 -8.69 3.89 25.14
N ILE A 363 -7.54 3.27 24.87
CA ILE A 363 -6.23 3.90 24.74
C ILE A 363 -5.65 3.64 23.35
N ARG A 364 -5.09 4.67 22.72
CA ARG A 364 -4.34 4.52 21.45
C ARG A 364 -2.96 3.97 21.74
N LEU A 365 -2.62 2.82 21.16
CA LEU A 365 -1.31 2.18 21.32
C LEU A 365 -0.32 2.58 20.23
N SER A 366 -0.78 2.79 19.00
CA SER A 366 0.07 3.09 17.85
C SER A 366 -0.04 4.54 17.40
N ALA A 367 1.10 5.18 17.19
CA ALA A 367 1.17 6.53 16.61
C ALA A 367 1.33 6.52 15.08
N ASN A 368 1.11 5.39 14.41
CA ASN A 368 1.24 5.29 12.97
C ASN A 368 0.42 6.38 12.26
N TYR A 369 0.99 6.96 11.21
CA TYR A 369 0.36 7.98 10.36
C TYR A 369 -0.23 7.37 9.07
N LEU A 370 -0.05 6.06 8.89
CA LEU A 370 -0.73 5.19 7.93
C LEU A 370 -1.44 4.08 8.71
N ASN A 371 -1.43 2.84 8.21
CA ASN A 371 -2.27 1.76 8.70
C ASN A 371 -1.46 0.70 9.47
N ASP A 372 -2.07 0.18 10.53
CA ASP A 372 -1.68 -1.09 11.15
C ASP A 372 -2.67 -2.18 10.73
N PHE A 373 -2.27 -3.46 10.78
CA PHE A 373 -3.10 -4.58 10.33
C PHE A 373 -3.03 -5.80 11.24
N THR A 374 -4.19 -6.47 11.34
CA THR A 374 -4.37 -7.85 11.82
C THR A 374 -3.56 -8.19 13.08
N PRO A 375 -3.80 -7.53 14.24
CA PRO A 375 -3.09 -7.84 15.46
C PRO A 375 -3.37 -9.26 15.97
N SER A 376 -2.37 -9.86 16.59
CA SER A 376 -2.45 -11.09 17.36
C SER A 376 -1.52 -11.00 18.58
N VAL A 377 -1.56 -11.96 19.49
CA VAL A 377 -0.62 -12.04 20.61
C VAL A 377 0.38 -13.16 20.36
N ASP A 378 1.67 -12.86 20.52
CA ASP A 378 2.75 -13.84 20.38
C ASP A 378 2.96 -14.67 21.65
N ALA A 379 3.81 -15.69 21.55
CA ALA A 379 4.11 -16.59 22.68
C ALA A 379 4.74 -15.87 23.90
N ALA A 380 5.27 -14.66 23.71
CA ALA A 380 5.83 -13.85 24.79
C ALA A 380 4.81 -12.88 25.42
N GLY A 381 3.55 -12.87 24.95
CA GLY A 381 2.51 -11.98 25.44
C GLY A 381 2.54 -10.58 24.81
N ARG A 382 3.30 -10.38 23.73
CA ARG A 382 3.36 -9.10 23.00
C ARG A 382 2.34 -9.09 21.87
N ILE A 383 1.86 -7.92 21.49
CA ILE A 383 1.00 -7.73 20.33
C ILE A 383 1.87 -7.80 19.08
N LEU A 384 1.66 -8.78 18.21
CA LEU A 384 2.24 -8.94 16.87
C LEU A 384 1.27 -8.38 15.83
N TYR A 385 1.76 -7.55 14.91
CA TYR A 385 0.92 -6.90 13.90
C TYR A 385 1.74 -6.47 12.69
N THR A 386 1.06 -6.10 11.61
CA THR A 386 1.71 -5.52 10.43
C THR A 386 1.59 -4.01 10.45
N ARG A 387 2.65 -3.30 10.05
CA ARG A 387 2.69 -1.84 9.93
C ARG A 387 3.02 -1.40 8.51
N TRP A 388 2.27 -0.45 7.99
CA TRP A 388 2.62 0.31 6.79
C TRP A 388 3.31 1.64 7.13
N GLU A 389 4.38 2.01 6.41
CA GLU A 389 5.11 3.26 6.68
C GLU A 389 5.89 3.83 5.46
N TYR A 390 6.05 5.16 5.36
CA TYR A 390 6.61 5.85 4.19
C TYR A 390 7.96 6.56 4.40
N VAL A 391 8.69 6.32 5.49
CA VAL A 391 9.87 7.16 5.82
C VAL A 391 10.93 7.09 4.72
N ASP A 392 10.87 8.09 3.84
CA ASP A 392 11.62 8.21 2.59
C ASP A 392 11.53 6.95 1.70
N ARG A 393 10.34 6.34 1.53
CA ARG A 393 10.13 5.11 0.73
C ARG A 393 8.97 5.20 -0.29
N PRO A 394 9.05 4.46 -1.42
CA PRO A 394 7.94 4.27 -2.36
C PRO A 394 6.71 3.60 -1.73
N ALA A 395 5.57 3.64 -2.43
CA ALA A 395 4.29 3.35 -1.79
C ALA A 395 4.01 1.86 -1.50
N ILE A 396 4.71 0.96 -2.20
CA ILE A 396 4.32 -0.45 -2.35
C ILE A 396 4.94 -1.36 -1.27
N PRO A 397 6.23 -1.77 -1.31
CA PRO A 397 6.74 -2.83 -0.42
C PRO A 397 7.22 -2.32 0.94
N ILE A 398 6.29 -2.10 1.85
CA ILE A 398 6.56 -1.47 3.15
C ILE A 398 5.56 -1.87 4.23
N GLN A 399 4.92 -3.03 4.10
CA GLN A 399 3.95 -3.56 5.06
C GLN A 399 4.57 -4.74 5.82
N SER A 400 5.36 -4.41 6.85
CA SER A 400 6.26 -5.32 7.57
C SER A 400 5.71 -5.71 8.95
N LEU A 401 6.28 -6.74 9.58
CA LEU A 401 5.87 -7.25 10.89
C LEU A 401 6.54 -6.50 12.04
N TRP A 402 5.76 -6.15 13.06
CA TRP A 402 6.15 -5.40 14.26
C TRP A 402 5.52 -6.00 15.51
N SER A 403 6.09 -5.66 16.67
CA SER A 403 5.52 -6.03 17.96
C SER A 403 5.64 -4.92 18.99
N MET A 404 4.72 -4.89 19.94
CA MET A 404 4.76 -4.02 21.12
C MET A 404 4.17 -4.72 22.34
N ASN A 405 4.43 -4.21 23.54
CA ASN A 405 3.78 -4.69 24.75
C ASN A 405 2.28 -4.32 24.75
N PRO A 406 1.43 -5.01 25.53
CA PRO A 406 0.00 -4.71 25.63
C PRO A 406 -0.35 -3.29 26.10
N ASP A 407 0.59 -2.54 26.70
CA ASP A 407 0.43 -1.14 27.10
C ASP A 407 0.97 -0.15 26.05
N GLY A 408 1.42 -0.64 24.89
CA GLY A 408 1.97 0.16 23.79
C GLY A 408 3.48 0.39 23.83
N THR A 409 4.14 0.04 24.95
CA THR A 409 5.60 0.23 25.12
C THR A 409 6.43 -0.81 24.37
N GLY A 410 7.73 -0.55 24.28
CA GLY A 410 8.72 -1.51 23.83
C GLY A 410 8.57 -1.87 22.36
N LEU A 411 8.08 -0.94 21.53
CA LEU A 411 7.90 -1.13 20.10
C LEU A 411 9.19 -1.67 19.44
N SER A 412 9.07 -2.75 18.67
CA SER A 412 10.18 -3.36 17.96
C SER A 412 9.76 -3.98 16.64
N GLY A 413 10.61 -3.86 15.61
CA GLY A 413 10.37 -4.51 14.32
C GLY A 413 10.75 -5.98 14.35
N VAL A 414 9.89 -6.83 13.78
CA VAL A 414 9.99 -8.29 13.80
C VAL A 414 10.64 -8.83 12.53
N PHE A 415 10.08 -8.50 11.35
CA PHE A 415 10.58 -8.98 10.06
C PHE A 415 10.06 -8.12 8.90
N GLY A 416 10.82 -8.02 7.81
CA GLY A 416 10.32 -7.55 6.52
C GLY A 416 10.48 -6.06 6.24
N ASN A 417 11.15 -5.28 7.10
CA ASN A 417 11.23 -3.82 6.93
C ASN A 417 12.12 -3.36 5.76
N ARG A 418 12.81 -4.28 5.07
CA ARG A 418 13.56 -4.08 3.82
C ARG A 418 13.33 -5.20 2.81
N VAL A 419 12.17 -5.87 2.90
CA VAL A 419 11.78 -6.90 1.93
C VAL A 419 10.97 -6.23 0.82
N LEU A 420 11.38 -6.43 -0.43
CA LEU A 420 10.68 -5.94 -1.61
C LEU A 420 9.55 -6.87 -2.07
N SER A 421 9.76 -8.19 -1.99
CA SER A 421 8.75 -9.19 -2.34
C SER A 421 8.74 -10.32 -1.32
N PRO A 422 7.57 -10.71 -0.77
CA PRO A 422 6.24 -10.10 -0.96
C PRO A 422 6.17 -8.67 -0.39
N ALA A 423 5.24 -7.86 -0.88
CA ALA A 423 5.08 -6.47 -0.42
C ALA A 423 4.48 -6.37 1.00
N THR A 424 3.63 -7.35 1.34
CA THR A 424 2.81 -7.35 2.56
C THR A 424 2.88 -8.69 3.27
N PHE A 425 3.11 -8.65 4.58
CA PHE A 425 2.88 -9.76 5.51
C PHE A 425 1.57 -9.49 6.26
N MET A 426 0.63 -10.43 6.33
CA MET A 426 -0.64 -10.24 7.06
C MET A 426 -0.98 -11.44 7.93
N GLU A 427 -1.87 -11.24 8.90
CA GLU A 427 -2.45 -12.29 9.74
C GLU A 427 -1.40 -13.16 10.43
N ALA A 428 -0.28 -12.55 10.82
CA ALA A 428 0.82 -13.27 11.45
C ALA A 428 0.41 -13.82 12.82
N LYS A 429 0.71 -15.10 13.07
CA LYS A 429 0.45 -15.80 14.34
C LYS A 429 1.66 -16.65 14.71
N SER A 430 1.91 -16.82 16.01
CA SER A 430 2.94 -17.74 16.50
C SER A 430 2.52 -19.19 16.27
N ILE A 431 3.44 -20.04 15.83
CA ILE A 431 3.21 -21.49 15.74
C ILE A 431 3.44 -22.10 17.14
N PRO A 432 2.43 -22.71 17.78
CA PRO A 432 2.53 -23.22 19.14
C PRO A 432 3.73 -24.16 19.34
N GLY A 433 4.48 -23.95 20.44
CA GLY A 433 5.65 -24.77 20.77
C GLY A 433 6.91 -24.44 19.97
N THR A 434 6.90 -23.39 19.15
CA THR A 434 8.05 -22.97 18.33
C THR A 434 8.31 -21.46 18.44
N ASN A 435 9.41 -20.99 17.83
CA ASN A 435 9.70 -19.56 17.64
C ASN A 435 9.38 -19.05 16.23
N GLN A 436 8.57 -19.80 15.48
CA GLN A 436 8.23 -19.50 14.09
C GLN A 436 6.89 -18.78 14.00
N LEU A 437 6.71 -17.97 12.95
CA LEU A 437 5.46 -17.28 12.68
C LEU A 437 4.84 -17.81 11.39
N LEU A 438 3.53 -18.08 11.41
CA LEU A 438 2.73 -18.38 10.22
C LEU A 438 2.04 -17.08 9.77
N CYS A 439 2.06 -16.75 8.48
CA CYS A 439 1.42 -15.53 7.96
C CYS A 439 0.99 -15.67 6.49
N VAL A 440 0.16 -14.73 6.04
CA VAL A 440 -0.17 -14.51 4.63
C VAL A 440 0.91 -13.62 4.00
N LEU A 441 1.40 -14.04 2.83
CA LEU A 441 2.36 -13.33 2.00
C LEU A 441 1.62 -12.79 0.76
N THR A 442 1.46 -11.48 0.64
CA THR A 442 0.64 -10.88 -0.43
C THR A 442 1.20 -9.54 -0.93
N SER A 443 0.49 -8.94 -1.88
CA SER A 443 0.79 -7.67 -2.51
C SER A 443 0.25 -6.47 -1.72
N HIS A 444 0.55 -5.27 -2.20
CA HIS A 444 0.00 -4.02 -1.69
C HIS A 444 -1.40 -3.74 -2.28
N GLY A 445 -1.50 -3.87 -3.60
CA GLY A 445 -2.73 -3.80 -4.37
C GLY A 445 -3.45 -5.14 -4.38
N GLY A 446 -4.76 -5.11 -4.19
CA GLY A 446 -5.63 -6.28 -4.14
C GLY A 446 -6.05 -6.70 -2.73
N PRO A 447 -6.77 -7.82 -2.63
CA PRO A 447 -7.33 -8.33 -1.37
C PRO A 447 -6.28 -8.91 -0.43
N CYS A 448 -6.63 -9.02 0.86
CA CYS A 448 -5.82 -9.63 1.92
C CYS A 448 -5.72 -11.15 1.81
N ARG A 449 -5.32 -11.65 0.63
CA ARG A 449 -5.11 -13.07 0.35
C ARG A 449 -3.89 -13.26 -0.54
N GLY A 450 -3.20 -14.37 -0.36
CA GLY A 450 -1.89 -14.56 -0.96
C GLY A 450 -1.37 -15.98 -0.84
N ALA A 451 -0.05 -16.12 -0.74
CA ALA A 451 0.59 -17.36 -0.33
C ALA A 451 0.55 -17.48 1.20
N ILE A 452 0.73 -18.69 1.73
CA ILE A 452 0.98 -18.91 3.17
C ILE A 452 2.46 -19.19 3.37
N GLY A 453 3.09 -18.52 4.33
CA GLY A 453 4.50 -18.70 4.61
C GLY A 453 4.82 -18.75 6.09
N ILE A 454 5.95 -19.39 6.40
CA ILE A 454 6.58 -19.38 7.72
C ILE A 454 7.71 -18.35 7.71
N ILE A 455 7.79 -17.57 8.78
CA ILE A 455 8.90 -16.64 9.06
C ILE A 455 9.80 -17.21 10.16
N GLU A 456 11.06 -17.46 9.81
CA GLU A 456 12.13 -17.91 10.69
C GLU A 456 13.17 -16.81 10.92
N ARG A 457 13.00 -16.05 12.01
CA ARG A 457 13.80 -14.85 12.28
C ARG A 457 15.30 -15.10 12.51
N ARG A 458 15.70 -16.34 12.83
CA ARG A 458 17.10 -16.70 13.08
C ARG A 458 18.01 -16.47 11.87
N PHE A 459 17.47 -16.48 10.65
CA PHE A 459 18.21 -16.20 9.42
C PHE A 459 18.32 -14.71 9.09
N GLY A 460 17.74 -13.86 9.93
CA GLY A 460 17.82 -12.41 9.83
C GLY A 460 16.47 -11.74 9.54
N PRO A 461 16.36 -10.42 9.82
CA PRO A 461 15.08 -9.71 9.78
C PRO A 461 14.59 -9.37 8.36
N ASN A 462 15.38 -9.67 7.31
CA ASN A 462 15.02 -9.39 5.91
C ASN A 462 15.56 -10.45 4.93
N SER A 463 16.03 -11.61 5.42
CA SER A 463 16.66 -12.63 4.57
C SER A 463 15.61 -13.42 3.78
N GLN A 464 15.97 -13.86 2.57
CA GLN A 464 15.17 -14.81 1.80
C GLN A 464 15.03 -16.13 2.55
N ASP A 465 16.09 -16.57 3.22
CA ASP A 465 16.14 -17.83 3.96
C ASP A 465 15.21 -17.81 5.20
N SER A 466 14.82 -16.62 5.64
CA SER A 466 13.82 -16.46 6.70
C SER A 466 12.40 -16.77 6.24
N ILE A 467 12.14 -16.94 4.93
CA ILE A 467 10.80 -17.17 4.39
C ILE A 467 10.70 -18.58 3.80
N ARG A 468 9.84 -19.42 4.37
CA ARG A 468 9.44 -20.71 3.79
C ARG A 468 8.03 -20.60 3.22
N ASN A 469 7.88 -20.67 1.90
CA ASN A 469 6.57 -20.65 1.23
C ASN A 469 5.91 -22.04 1.30
N LEU A 470 4.76 -22.15 1.98
CA LEU A 470 3.99 -23.40 2.14
C LEU A 470 3.00 -23.64 0.98
N THR A 471 2.82 -22.65 0.11
CA THR A 471 1.96 -22.67 -1.07
C THR A 471 2.78 -22.26 -2.29
N PRO A 472 3.73 -23.10 -2.74
CA PRO A 472 4.68 -22.77 -3.80
C PRO A 472 4.03 -22.52 -5.17
N GLU A 473 2.76 -22.88 -5.35
CA GLU A 473 1.98 -22.52 -6.53
C GLU A 473 1.70 -21.01 -6.64
N VAL A 474 1.87 -20.25 -5.55
CA VAL A 474 1.85 -18.78 -5.55
C VAL A 474 3.28 -18.27 -5.50
N ASP A 475 3.74 -17.68 -6.60
CA ASP A 475 5.05 -17.04 -6.67
C ASP A 475 5.08 -15.76 -5.82
N ILE A 476 5.94 -15.78 -4.80
CA ILE A 476 6.14 -14.66 -3.86
C ILE A 476 7.31 -13.74 -4.26
N GLY A 477 7.99 -14.03 -5.36
CA GLY A 477 9.19 -13.31 -5.79
C GLY A 477 10.36 -13.45 -4.82
N ARG A 478 11.33 -12.53 -4.94
CA ARG A 478 12.52 -12.48 -4.08
C ARG A 478 12.52 -11.24 -3.19
N VAL A 479 13.05 -11.38 -1.99
CA VAL A 479 13.10 -10.29 -1.00
C VAL A 479 13.86 -9.05 -1.47
N ASP A 480 14.70 -9.16 -2.48
CA ASP A 480 15.58 -8.10 -2.99
C ASP A 480 15.19 -7.60 -4.39
N GLN A 481 14.04 -8.00 -4.94
CA GLN A 481 13.66 -7.68 -6.32
C GLN A 481 12.21 -7.23 -6.47
N GLY A 482 12.01 -6.30 -7.42
CA GLY A 482 10.69 -5.80 -7.81
C GLY A 482 10.02 -4.98 -6.71
N SER A 483 8.70 -5.00 -6.67
CA SER A 483 7.89 -4.27 -5.69
C SER A 483 6.99 -5.16 -4.85
N GLY A 484 6.98 -6.48 -5.13
CA GLY A 484 6.09 -7.44 -4.47
C GLY A 484 4.60 -7.27 -4.80
N ASP A 485 4.22 -6.29 -5.64
CA ASP A 485 2.82 -5.99 -5.94
C ASP A 485 2.15 -6.97 -6.89
N GLN A 486 2.90 -7.95 -7.42
CA GLN A 486 2.43 -8.99 -8.33
C GLN A 486 1.88 -10.23 -7.61
N VAL A 487 2.16 -10.40 -6.32
CA VAL A 487 1.78 -11.61 -5.58
C VAL A 487 0.25 -11.72 -5.51
N ARG A 488 -0.33 -12.80 -6.04
CA ARG A 488 -1.78 -13.06 -6.00
C ARG A 488 -2.00 -14.51 -5.62
N GLY A 489 -2.78 -14.74 -4.57
CA GLY A 489 -3.09 -16.10 -4.12
C GLY A 489 -4.51 -16.23 -3.58
N PRO A 490 -4.99 -17.48 -3.43
CA PRO A 490 -6.33 -17.78 -2.94
C PRO A 490 -6.44 -17.92 -1.42
N TYR A 491 -5.32 -17.88 -0.69
CA TYR A 491 -5.26 -18.25 0.72
C TYR A 491 -5.38 -17.05 1.66
N GLU A 492 -6.19 -17.20 2.70
CA GLU A 492 -6.37 -16.22 3.78
C GLU A 492 -6.73 -16.92 5.11
N ASN A 493 -6.65 -16.17 6.21
CA ASN A 493 -6.93 -16.58 7.58
C ASN A 493 -6.22 -17.88 8.02
N PRO A 494 -4.88 -17.96 7.95
CA PRO A 494 -4.15 -19.10 8.49
C PRO A 494 -4.31 -19.17 10.01
N MET A 495 -4.56 -20.37 10.54
CA MET A 495 -4.68 -20.65 11.97
C MET A 495 -3.77 -21.82 12.35
N PRO A 496 -2.63 -21.60 13.02
CA PRO A 496 -1.78 -22.68 13.49
C PRO A 496 -2.47 -23.48 14.60
N LEU A 497 -2.41 -24.81 14.53
CA LEU A 497 -3.00 -25.70 15.53
C LEU A 497 -1.94 -26.16 16.55
N ASP A 498 -0.80 -26.60 16.05
CA ASP A 498 0.33 -27.11 16.82
C ASP A 498 1.61 -26.98 15.96
N LYS A 499 2.64 -27.78 16.26
CA LYS A 499 3.92 -27.78 15.51
C LYS A 499 3.85 -28.52 14.16
N GLU A 500 2.75 -29.22 13.88
CA GLU A 500 2.58 -30.11 12.72
C GLU A 500 1.51 -29.57 11.76
N PHE A 501 0.39 -29.07 12.28
CA PHE A 501 -0.79 -28.73 11.48
C PHE A 501 -1.26 -27.28 11.60
N PHE A 502 -1.92 -26.81 10.53
CA PHE A 502 -2.63 -25.54 10.48
C PHE A 502 -3.91 -25.64 9.64
N LEU A 503 -4.85 -24.74 9.92
CA LEU A 503 -6.05 -24.49 9.10
C LEU A 503 -5.82 -23.25 8.22
N VAL A 504 -6.48 -23.20 7.06
CA VAL A 504 -6.46 -22.03 6.17
C VAL A 504 -7.73 -22.00 5.33
N SER A 505 -8.23 -20.80 4.99
CA SER A 505 -9.25 -20.65 3.97
C SER A 505 -8.62 -20.51 2.59
N LYS A 506 -9.06 -21.30 1.61
CA LYS A 506 -8.71 -21.18 0.19
C LYS A 506 -9.97 -20.87 -0.60
N ARG A 507 -10.17 -19.62 -1.03
CA ARG A 507 -11.41 -19.17 -1.70
C ARG A 507 -12.68 -19.58 -0.92
N GLY A 508 -12.64 -19.53 0.41
CA GLY A 508 -13.78 -19.90 1.23
C GLY A 508 -13.91 -21.40 1.55
N ALA A 509 -12.99 -22.25 1.11
CA ALA A 509 -12.92 -23.63 1.57
C ALA A 509 -11.96 -23.72 2.78
N ILE A 510 -12.39 -24.34 3.88
CA ILE A 510 -11.54 -24.60 5.04
C ILE A 510 -10.70 -25.83 4.76
N ILE A 511 -9.38 -25.66 4.76
CA ILE A 511 -8.40 -26.72 4.48
C ILE A 511 -7.55 -26.95 5.73
N LEU A 512 -7.40 -28.22 6.12
CA LEU A 512 -6.43 -28.68 7.09
C LEU A 512 -5.17 -29.19 6.36
N ARG A 513 -3.99 -28.72 6.79
CA ARG A 513 -2.71 -29.11 6.19
C ARG A 513 -1.63 -29.28 7.25
N ASP A 514 -0.66 -30.14 6.95
CA ASP A 514 0.61 -30.14 7.66
C ASP A 514 1.57 -29.10 7.08
N TYR A 515 2.56 -28.69 7.86
CA TYR A 515 3.58 -27.74 7.42
C TYR A 515 4.50 -28.30 6.33
N GLU A 516 4.69 -29.62 6.27
CA GLU A 516 5.54 -30.29 5.27
C GLU A 516 4.84 -30.50 3.92
N GLY A 517 3.52 -30.26 3.84
CA GLY A 517 2.73 -30.39 2.63
C GLY A 517 2.45 -31.83 2.20
N THR A 518 2.65 -32.80 3.10
CA THR A 518 2.39 -34.23 2.86
C THR A 518 0.94 -34.63 3.12
N LYS A 519 0.21 -33.85 3.93
CA LYS A 519 -1.18 -34.09 4.34
C LYS A 519 -2.04 -32.86 4.03
N LYS A 520 -3.19 -33.10 3.43
CA LYS A 520 -4.18 -32.07 3.11
C LYS A 520 -5.57 -32.69 3.08
N ALA A 521 -6.54 -32.01 3.69
CA ALA A 521 -7.96 -32.37 3.61
C ALA A 521 -8.82 -31.10 3.50
N THR A 522 -9.84 -31.13 2.64
CA THR A 522 -10.84 -30.06 2.59
C THR A 522 -11.95 -30.38 3.59
N LEU A 523 -12.05 -29.62 4.68
CA LEU A 523 -12.99 -29.90 5.77
C LEU A 523 -14.38 -29.32 5.53
N LEU A 524 -14.46 -28.17 4.84
CA LEU A 524 -15.69 -27.45 4.60
C LEU A 524 -15.58 -26.61 3.31
N ARG A 525 -16.60 -26.65 2.46
CA ARG A 525 -16.64 -25.95 1.16
C ARG A 525 -17.59 -24.76 1.16
N PRO A 526 -17.39 -23.80 0.24
CA PRO A 526 -18.37 -22.73 -0.02
C PRO A 526 -19.78 -23.27 -0.27
N ARG A 527 -20.80 -22.53 0.17
CA ARG A 527 -22.24 -22.82 0.01
C ARG A 527 -22.98 -21.54 -0.37
N ASP A 528 -24.00 -21.66 -1.22
CA ASP A 528 -24.87 -20.56 -1.65
C ASP A 528 -24.11 -19.32 -2.17
N GLY A 529 -23.09 -19.56 -3.01
CA GLY A 529 -22.22 -18.51 -3.57
C GLY A 529 -21.33 -17.79 -2.55
N ARG A 530 -21.20 -18.31 -1.33
CA ARG A 530 -20.45 -17.72 -0.21
C ARG A 530 -19.45 -18.70 0.39
N GLY A 531 -18.32 -18.19 0.86
CA GLY A 531 -17.23 -18.97 1.43
C GLY A 531 -17.25 -19.01 2.96
N PHE A 532 -16.44 -19.90 3.53
CA PHE A 532 -16.12 -20.00 4.95
C PHE A 532 -14.71 -19.48 5.25
N TYR A 533 -14.58 -18.70 6.31
CA TYR A 533 -13.38 -17.91 6.64
C TYR A 533 -13.11 -17.90 8.14
N SER A 534 -11.90 -17.48 8.53
CA SER A 534 -11.44 -17.39 9.93
C SER A 534 -11.67 -18.65 10.77
N PRO A 535 -11.22 -19.84 10.32
CA PRO A 535 -11.39 -21.07 11.10
C PRO A 535 -10.68 -20.95 12.46
N THR A 536 -11.45 -21.03 13.54
CA THR A 536 -10.94 -20.85 14.91
C THR A 536 -11.38 -22.02 15.79
N PRO A 537 -10.49 -22.98 16.11
CA PRO A 537 -10.84 -24.13 16.94
C PRO A 537 -11.40 -23.72 18.31
N ILE A 538 -12.49 -24.36 18.72
CA ILE A 538 -13.10 -24.18 20.04
C ILE A 538 -12.40 -25.13 21.01
N ARG A 539 -11.44 -24.57 21.76
CA ARG A 539 -10.67 -25.28 22.78
C ARG A 539 -10.00 -24.27 23.71
N THR A 540 -9.73 -24.70 24.93
CA THR A 540 -8.84 -23.97 25.84
C THR A 540 -7.43 -23.88 25.24
N GLN A 541 -6.80 -22.71 25.38
CA GLN A 541 -5.47 -22.38 24.92
C GLN A 541 -4.60 -21.93 26.11
N ALA A 542 -3.29 -22.11 25.98
CA ALA A 542 -2.37 -21.57 26.97
C ALA A 542 -2.40 -20.03 26.90
N VAL A 543 -2.67 -19.38 28.03
CA VAL A 543 -2.56 -17.93 28.16
C VAL A 543 -1.07 -17.55 28.09
N PRO A 544 -0.64 -16.68 27.14
CA PRO A 544 0.71 -16.17 27.14
C PRO A 544 1.04 -15.40 28.43
N PRO A 545 2.31 -15.18 28.76
CA PRO A 545 2.67 -14.39 29.95
C PRO A 545 2.05 -12.99 29.93
N VAL A 546 1.48 -12.57 31.07
CA VAL A 546 1.06 -11.18 31.25
C VAL A 546 2.32 -10.31 31.40
N ILE A 547 2.45 -9.30 30.53
CA ILE A 547 3.52 -8.30 30.63
C ILE A 547 3.00 -7.13 31.48
N PRO A 548 3.50 -6.93 32.71
CA PRO A 548 3.08 -5.80 33.53
C PRO A 548 3.55 -4.48 32.92
N THR A 549 2.73 -3.44 33.06
CA THR A 549 3.15 -2.10 32.63
C THR A 549 4.31 -1.60 33.49
N THR A 550 5.29 -0.97 32.85
CA THR A 550 6.38 -0.25 33.52
C THR A 550 6.09 1.25 33.64
N ILE A 551 4.97 1.72 33.10
CA ILE A 551 4.53 3.11 33.17
C ILE A 551 3.80 3.29 34.51
N SER A 552 4.26 4.21 35.36
CA SER A 552 3.53 4.58 36.57
C SER A 552 2.32 5.45 36.22
N GLU A 553 1.28 5.45 37.07
CA GLU A 553 0.11 6.30 36.89
C GLU A 553 0.49 7.79 36.76
N GLU A 554 1.44 8.26 37.58
CA GLU A 554 1.98 9.63 37.50
C GLU A 554 2.57 9.94 36.11
N ASN A 555 3.27 8.97 35.51
CA ASN A 555 3.96 9.15 34.24
C ASN A 555 3.07 8.91 33.00
N SER A 556 1.88 8.32 33.19
CA SER A 556 0.95 7.94 32.11
C SER A 556 0.40 9.11 31.30
N THR A 557 0.58 10.34 31.79
CA THR A 557 0.17 11.59 31.11
C THR A 557 1.35 12.46 30.69
N HIS A 558 2.59 12.03 30.94
CA HIS A 558 3.76 12.83 30.56
C HIS A 558 3.91 12.93 29.03
N PRO A 559 4.18 14.14 28.50
CA PRO A 559 4.33 14.34 27.04
C PRO A 559 5.68 13.84 26.51
N TRP A 560 6.52 13.24 27.36
CA TRP A 560 7.88 12.84 27.04
C TRP A 560 8.16 11.40 27.46
N ALA A 561 8.97 10.72 26.64
CA ALA A 561 9.65 9.48 26.95
C ALA A 561 11.15 9.76 27.13
N GLU A 562 11.87 8.86 27.80
CA GLU A 562 13.33 8.94 27.97
C GLU A 562 14.03 7.90 27.12
N ILE A 563 14.92 8.36 26.25
CA ILE A 563 15.65 7.53 25.30
C ILE A 563 17.12 7.46 25.71
N THR A 564 17.68 6.24 25.66
CA THR A 564 19.11 6.01 25.89
C THR A 564 19.71 5.29 24.69
N LEU A 565 20.69 5.92 24.04
CA LEU A 565 21.52 5.33 23.00
C LEU A 565 22.89 4.99 23.61
N GLN A 566 23.27 3.71 23.59
CA GLN A 566 24.53 3.26 24.20
C GLN A 566 25.75 3.73 23.41
N ASP A 567 25.77 3.51 22.09
CA ASP A 567 26.83 3.95 21.20
C ASP A 567 26.31 4.14 19.77
N VAL A 568 26.27 5.38 19.30
CA VAL A 568 25.76 5.74 17.97
C VAL A 568 26.53 5.07 16.82
N TYR A 569 27.81 4.70 17.03
CA TYR A 569 28.68 4.16 15.97
C TYR A 569 28.46 2.67 15.70
N GLU A 570 27.78 1.97 16.61
CA GLU A 570 27.43 0.56 16.46
C GLU A 570 26.38 0.40 15.34
N GLY A 571 26.82 -0.18 14.22
CA GLY A 571 26.04 -0.31 12.99
C GLY A 571 26.36 0.74 11.91
N LEU A 572 27.20 1.73 12.21
CA LEU A 572 27.63 2.77 11.25
C LEU A 572 29.09 2.64 10.80
N GLU A 573 29.95 2.03 11.63
CA GLU A 573 31.33 1.74 11.25
C GLU A 573 31.39 0.71 10.09
N PRO A 574 32.39 0.79 9.18
CA PRO A 574 33.46 1.79 9.14
C PRO A 574 33.10 3.09 8.39
N HIS A 575 31.87 3.23 7.90
CA HIS A 575 31.46 4.35 7.02
C HIS A 575 31.42 5.71 7.73
N VAL A 576 31.15 5.70 9.04
CA VAL A 576 31.20 6.88 9.90
C VAL A 576 32.23 6.65 10.99
N LYS A 577 33.25 7.51 11.08
CA LYS A 577 34.31 7.37 12.09
C LYS A 577 33.84 7.91 13.43
N ARG A 578 34.34 7.33 14.51
CA ARG A 578 34.15 7.85 15.87
C ARG A 578 34.60 9.30 15.98
N GLY A 579 33.79 10.11 16.66
CA GLY A 579 33.95 11.56 16.76
C GLY A 579 33.22 12.36 15.68
N GLU A 580 32.80 11.76 14.56
CA GLU A 580 32.10 12.49 13.49
C GLU A 580 30.64 12.88 13.83
N ILE A 581 30.04 12.34 14.89
CA ILE A 581 28.63 12.57 15.23
C ILE A 581 28.58 13.37 16.52
N GLU A 582 27.96 14.53 16.47
CA GLU A 582 27.84 15.44 17.62
C GLU A 582 26.42 15.49 18.17
N ARG A 583 25.41 15.32 17.31
CA ARG A 583 23.99 15.49 17.70
C ARG A 583 23.08 14.44 17.06
N ILE A 584 22.03 14.07 17.79
CA ILE A 584 20.85 13.37 17.27
C ILE A 584 19.74 14.39 17.02
N CYS A 585 19.20 14.43 15.81
CA CYS A 585 18.00 15.19 15.48
C CYS A 585 16.76 14.31 15.60
N VAL A 586 15.72 14.80 16.27
CA VAL A 586 14.43 14.11 16.41
C VAL A 586 13.42 14.71 15.43
N VAL A 587 12.95 13.89 14.50
CA VAL A 587 12.03 14.30 13.43
C VAL A 587 10.72 13.55 13.55
N GLN A 588 9.60 14.23 13.34
CA GLN A 588 8.27 13.65 13.25
C GLN A 588 7.78 13.62 11.80
N GLU A 589 7.16 12.52 11.39
CA GLU A 589 6.27 12.47 10.21
C GLU A 589 4.88 13.00 10.60
N ILE A 590 4.39 13.99 9.87
CA ILE A 590 3.06 14.57 10.11
C ILE A 590 2.04 13.76 9.32
N GLU A 591 0.86 13.53 9.88
CA GLU A 591 -0.22 12.78 9.25
C GLU A 591 -1.09 13.61 8.31
N LYS A 592 -1.71 12.95 7.31
CA LYS A 592 -2.72 13.56 6.46
C LYS A 592 -4.04 13.59 7.20
N SER A 593 -4.37 14.73 7.79
CA SER A 593 -5.55 14.90 8.66
C SER A 593 -6.88 15.10 7.92
N ARG A 594 -6.87 15.27 6.59
CA ARG A 594 -8.07 15.59 5.82
C ARG A 594 -8.22 14.72 4.59
N PHE A 595 -9.48 14.38 4.30
CA PHE A 595 -9.88 13.77 3.06
C PHE A 595 -9.49 14.64 1.86
N ALA A 596 -8.94 14.02 0.83
CA ALA A 596 -8.63 14.64 -0.44
C ALA A 596 -9.23 13.78 -1.56
N PRO A 597 -10.23 14.28 -2.32
CA PRO A 597 -10.88 13.49 -3.36
C PRO A 597 -9.95 13.20 -4.53
N GLN A 598 -10.11 12.03 -5.15
CA GLN A 598 -9.37 11.61 -6.33
C GLN A 598 -10.35 11.26 -7.47
N ASP A 599 -10.16 11.84 -8.66
CA ASP A 599 -11.03 11.60 -9.81
C ASP A 599 -10.23 11.12 -11.02
N PHE A 600 -10.40 9.85 -11.38
CA PHE A 600 -9.85 9.25 -12.61
C PHE A 600 -10.87 9.14 -13.75
N SER A 601 -12.13 9.49 -13.51
CA SER A 601 -13.25 9.23 -14.44
C SER A 601 -13.38 10.26 -15.56
N VAL A 602 -12.71 11.41 -15.42
CA VAL A 602 -12.79 12.50 -16.40
C VAL A 602 -11.60 12.44 -17.35
N ALA A 603 -11.86 12.16 -18.63
CA ALA A 603 -10.91 12.44 -19.70
C ALA A 603 -10.52 13.92 -19.59
N ALA A 604 -9.23 14.24 -19.73
CA ALA A 604 -8.77 15.63 -19.74
C ALA A 604 -9.64 16.42 -20.71
N ASP A 605 -10.26 17.52 -20.27
CA ASP A 605 -11.04 18.37 -21.17
C ASP A 605 -10.12 18.80 -22.32
N PRO A 606 -10.45 18.56 -23.60
CA PRO A 606 -9.62 18.98 -24.72
C PRO A 606 -9.32 20.49 -24.72
N ALA A 607 -10.21 21.31 -24.15
CA ALA A 607 -10.05 22.76 -23.99
C ALA A 607 -9.31 23.15 -22.71
N ASN A 608 -9.38 22.33 -21.64
CA ASN A 608 -8.58 22.48 -20.43
C ASN A 608 -8.04 21.11 -19.97
N PRO A 609 -6.93 20.62 -20.56
CA PRO A 609 -6.42 19.27 -20.30
C PRO A 609 -5.98 19.03 -18.85
N LEU A 610 -5.99 20.08 -18.02
CA LEU A 610 -5.43 20.14 -16.68
C LEU A 610 -6.50 20.14 -15.56
N SER A 611 -7.79 20.01 -15.92
CA SER A 611 -8.95 20.02 -14.99
C SER A 611 -9.09 18.79 -14.08
N ARG A 612 -8.23 17.77 -14.24
CA ARG A 612 -8.30 16.52 -13.48
C ARG A 612 -7.93 16.69 -12.00
N LYS A 613 -8.75 16.15 -11.08
CA LYS A 613 -8.39 15.91 -9.67
C LYS A 613 -7.51 14.66 -9.54
N VAL A 614 -6.37 14.67 -10.21
CA VAL A 614 -5.38 13.58 -10.21
C VAL A 614 -4.20 13.95 -9.30
N PRO A 615 -3.54 12.95 -8.68
CA PRO A 615 -2.27 13.12 -7.97
C PRO A 615 -1.20 13.84 -8.81
N ALA A 616 -0.15 14.32 -8.15
CA ALA A 616 1.06 14.77 -8.81
C ALA A 616 2.28 14.22 -8.07
N PHE A 617 3.42 14.22 -8.76
CA PHE A 617 4.71 13.74 -8.28
C PHE A 617 4.64 12.32 -7.69
N GLY A 618 4.12 11.38 -8.48
CA GLY A 618 3.75 10.05 -8.02
C GLY A 618 2.30 10.06 -7.54
N TYR A 619 2.07 9.60 -6.31
CA TYR A 619 0.74 9.54 -5.69
C TYR A 619 0.50 10.67 -4.68
N GLN A 620 1.10 11.86 -4.83
CA GLN A 620 0.92 12.92 -3.83
C GLN A 620 -0.33 13.76 -4.09
N PHE A 621 -1.24 13.75 -3.13
CA PHE A 621 -2.42 14.62 -3.06
C PHE A 621 -2.90 14.68 -1.60
N PRO A 622 -2.54 15.73 -0.85
CA PRO A 622 -1.84 16.94 -1.31
C PRO A 622 -0.33 16.79 -1.58
N VAL A 623 0.21 17.56 -2.53
CA VAL A 623 1.63 17.57 -2.94
C VAL A 623 2.53 18.16 -1.86
N VAL A 624 3.36 17.37 -1.19
CA VAL A 624 4.28 17.86 -0.13
C VAL A 624 5.66 18.20 -0.68
N SER A 625 6.10 17.50 -1.73
CA SER A 625 7.41 17.62 -2.36
C SER A 625 7.31 17.33 -3.86
N CYS A 626 8.44 17.39 -4.57
CA CYS A 626 8.52 17.01 -5.99
C CYS A 626 8.77 15.51 -6.22
N GLY A 627 8.23 14.65 -5.34
CA GLY A 627 8.40 13.19 -5.41
C GLY A 627 9.46 12.61 -4.46
N ALA A 628 9.87 13.39 -3.46
CA ALA A 628 10.88 13.02 -2.48
C ALA A 628 10.28 12.47 -1.18
N THR A 629 9.15 13.01 -0.73
CA THR A 629 8.43 12.49 0.44
C THR A 629 6.94 12.74 0.33
N TYR A 630 6.16 11.79 0.84
CA TYR A 630 4.71 11.88 0.93
C TYR A 630 4.25 12.72 2.12
N ALA A 631 5.01 12.72 3.21
CA ALA A 631 4.60 13.29 4.49
C ALA A 631 5.37 14.58 4.82
N PRO A 632 4.70 15.63 5.31
CA PRO A 632 5.37 16.79 5.88
C PRO A 632 6.12 16.40 7.15
N LYS A 633 7.20 17.12 7.46
CA LYS A 633 8.08 16.76 8.57
C LYS A 633 8.16 17.88 9.61
N LYS A 634 8.33 17.54 10.88
CA LYS A 634 8.59 18.48 11.98
C LYS A 634 9.88 18.11 12.67
N VAL A 635 10.74 19.09 12.95
CA VAL A 635 11.94 18.90 13.79
C VAL A 635 11.59 19.30 15.21
N TRP A 636 11.69 18.36 16.15
CA TRP A 636 11.46 18.61 17.56
C TRP A 636 12.67 19.23 18.25
N GLY A 637 13.87 18.91 17.77
CA GLY A 637 15.11 19.49 18.26
C GLY A 637 16.28 18.54 18.20
N PHE A 638 17.35 18.94 18.88
CA PHE A 638 18.64 18.27 18.83
C PHE A 638 19.05 17.78 20.22
N ALA A 639 19.68 16.62 20.26
CA ALA A 639 20.22 16.00 21.46
C ALA A 639 21.73 15.82 21.27
N LYS A 640 22.53 16.31 22.22
CA LYS A 640 23.97 16.04 22.29
C LYS A 640 24.30 14.54 22.34
N VAL A 641 25.31 14.14 21.58
CA VAL A 641 26.04 12.87 21.68
C VAL A 641 27.35 13.10 22.45
N GLU A 642 27.64 12.25 23.43
CA GLU A 642 28.85 12.34 24.23
C GLU A 642 30.06 11.76 23.48
N ALA A 643 31.27 12.03 23.98
CA ALA A 643 32.52 11.62 23.34
C ALA A 643 32.68 10.09 23.20
N ASP A 644 31.96 9.30 24.00
CA ASP A 644 31.94 7.83 23.90
C ASP A 644 30.88 7.30 22.90
N GLY A 645 30.16 8.19 22.21
CA GLY A 645 29.10 7.87 21.26
C GLY A 645 27.71 7.72 21.90
N SER A 646 27.58 7.86 23.23
CA SER A 646 26.32 7.68 23.94
C SER A 646 25.43 8.94 23.92
N ALA A 647 24.11 8.78 24.02
CA ALA A 647 23.17 9.88 24.16
C ALA A 647 22.00 9.51 25.09
N HIS A 648 21.51 10.48 25.87
CA HIS A 648 20.37 10.30 26.76
C HIS A 648 19.49 11.55 26.77
N PHE A 649 18.26 11.44 26.27
CA PHE A 649 17.43 12.60 25.94
C PHE A 649 15.93 12.30 26.00
N LYS A 650 15.12 13.36 26.10
CA LYS A 650 13.66 13.29 26.06
C LYS A 650 13.15 13.28 24.61
N ALA A 651 12.15 12.44 24.33
CA ALA A 651 11.50 12.36 23.02
C ALA A 651 9.97 12.51 23.17
N PRO A 652 9.28 13.12 22.19
CA PRO A 652 7.84 13.31 22.27
C PRO A 652 7.08 11.97 22.19
N THR A 653 5.96 11.88 22.91
CA THR A 653 5.13 10.67 22.98
C THR A 653 3.89 10.79 22.09
N GLY A 654 3.32 9.64 21.70
CA GLY A 654 2.09 9.59 20.90
C GLY A 654 2.20 10.14 19.46
N VAL A 655 3.43 10.31 18.95
CA VAL A 655 3.71 10.78 17.57
C VAL A 655 4.75 9.88 16.89
N PRO A 656 4.68 9.71 15.55
CA PRO A 656 5.64 8.90 14.82
C PRO A 656 6.92 9.70 14.56
N ILE A 657 8.03 9.27 15.17
CA ILE A 657 9.33 9.95 15.10
C ILE A 657 10.46 9.07 14.60
N TYR A 658 11.46 9.69 13.99
CA TYR A 658 12.70 9.07 13.57
C TYR A 658 13.91 9.95 13.94
N PHE A 659 15.09 9.35 13.88
CA PHE A 659 16.34 9.97 14.29
C PHE A 659 17.29 10.19 13.12
N MET A 660 18.05 11.28 13.15
CA MET A 660 19.20 11.51 12.27
C MET A 660 20.45 11.77 13.10
N ALA A 661 21.56 11.13 12.73
CA ALA A 661 22.87 11.37 13.33
C ALA A 661 23.58 12.49 12.55
N LEU A 662 23.89 13.59 13.22
CA LEU A 662 24.43 14.80 12.62
C LEU A 662 25.91 15.01 12.95
N ASP A 663 26.66 15.50 11.97
CA ASP A 663 28.04 15.96 12.17
C ASP A 663 28.13 17.33 12.86
N GLU A 664 29.36 17.82 13.07
CA GLU A 664 29.64 19.11 13.71
C GLU A 664 29.05 20.32 12.96
N HIS A 665 28.84 20.16 11.65
CA HIS A 665 28.21 21.18 10.80
C HIS A 665 26.69 21.05 10.75
N GLY A 666 26.12 20.01 11.36
CA GLY A 666 24.68 19.74 11.37
C GLY A 666 24.17 18.97 10.15
N ARG A 667 25.05 18.32 9.38
CA ARG A 667 24.70 17.47 8.23
C ARG A 667 24.41 16.04 8.68
N ALA A 668 23.35 15.42 8.17
CA ALA A 668 22.97 14.07 8.54
C ALA A 668 23.88 13.02 7.87
N LEU A 669 24.73 12.36 8.65
CA LEU A 669 25.58 11.27 8.17
C LEU A 669 24.79 9.97 7.99
N GLN A 670 23.77 9.77 8.81
CA GLN A 670 22.82 8.67 8.69
C GLN A 670 21.43 9.11 9.18
N ARG A 671 20.38 8.53 8.59
CA ARG A 671 19.00 8.68 9.05
C ARG A 671 18.32 7.33 9.22
N MET A 672 17.44 7.25 10.21
CA MET A 672 16.56 6.10 10.36
C MET A 672 15.49 6.14 9.25
N ARG A 673 15.54 5.19 8.33
CA ARG A 673 14.54 5.03 7.25
C ARG A 673 13.36 4.19 7.70
N THR A 674 12.83 4.53 8.87
CA THR A 674 11.65 3.96 9.51
C THR A 674 11.25 4.90 10.65
N PHE A 675 10.06 4.75 11.24
CA PHE A 675 9.69 5.51 12.43
C PHE A 675 9.45 4.60 13.65
N THR A 676 9.66 5.18 14.82
CA THR A 676 9.26 4.66 16.13
C THR A 676 8.23 5.59 16.76
N HIS A 677 7.61 5.16 17.83
CA HIS A 677 6.84 6.03 18.72
C HIS A 677 7.01 5.54 20.14
N PHE A 678 6.65 6.39 21.10
CA PHE A 678 6.74 6.06 22.52
C PHE A 678 5.43 6.41 23.24
N MET A 679 5.14 5.67 24.29
CA MET A 679 4.06 5.95 25.23
C MET A 679 4.51 6.98 26.28
N PRO A 680 3.57 7.75 26.86
CA PRO A 680 3.84 8.61 28.01
C PRO A 680 4.65 7.91 29.11
N GLY A 681 5.76 8.52 29.54
CA GLY A 681 6.58 7.97 30.62
C GLY A 681 7.46 6.77 30.25
N GLU A 682 7.43 6.33 28.99
CA GLU A 682 8.22 5.20 28.55
C GLU A 682 9.72 5.49 28.65
N ARG A 683 10.49 4.47 29.03
CA ARG A 683 11.95 4.48 28.99
C ARG A 683 12.42 3.41 28.02
N GLN A 684 13.12 3.81 26.95
CA GLN A 684 13.61 2.86 25.95
C GLN A 684 15.09 3.06 25.65
N GLY A 685 15.81 1.94 25.57
CA GLY A 685 17.23 1.89 25.22
C GLY A 685 17.45 1.32 23.82
N CYS A 686 18.46 1.82 23.11
CA CYS A 686 18.99 1.21 21.89
C CYS A 686 20.51 1.06 21.98
N VAL A 687 21.02 -0.03 21.41
CA VAL A 687 22.47 -0.32 21.42
C VAL A 687 23.20 0.64 20.48
N GLY A 688 22.71 0.78 19.24
CA GLY A 688 23.32 1.63 18.22
C GLY A 688 22.40 1.92 17.05
N CYS A 689 22.89 2.70 16.09
CA CYS A 689 22.16 3.04 14.88
C CYS A 689 22.37 1.95 13.81
N HIS A 690 21.36 1.09 13.63
CA HIS A 690 21.41 -0.12 12.77
C HIS A 690 22.24 -1.29 13.31
N ALA A 691 22.49 -1.33 14.62
CA ALA A 691 23.13 -2.45 15.30
C ALA A 691 22.36 -3.78 15.16
N GLU A 692 23.06 -4.89 15.39
CA GLU A 692 22.47 -6.24 15.38
C GLU A 692 21.37 -6.37 16.45
N ARG A 693 20.16 -6.72 16.00
CA ARG A 693 18.97 -6.80 16.87
C ARG A 693 18.95 -7.99 17.83
N ASN A 694 19.84 -8.96 17.64
CA ASN A 694 20.03 -10.09 18.54
C ASN A 694 21.04 -9.76 19.66
N SER A 695 21.59 -8.55 19.69
CA SER A 695 22.48 -8.11 20.75
C SER A 695 21.81 -7.13 21.70
N VAL A 696 21.95 -7.38 23.00
CA VAL A 696 21.48 -6.52 24.09
C VAL A 696 22.55 -5.54 24.61
N ILE A 697 23.80 -5.73 24.20
CA ILE A 697 24.99 -4.96 24.64
C ILE A 697 25.86 -4.74 23.39
N SER A 698 26.47 -3.56 23.23
CA SER A 698 27.39 -3.36 22.10
C SER A 698 28.60 -4.30 22.19
N PRO A 699 29.13 -4.82 21.07
CA PRO A 699 30.40 -5.55 21.06
C PRO A 699 31.53 -4.76 21.74
N SER A 700 31.59 -3.44 21.54
CA SER A 700 32.54 -2.55 22.21
C SER A 700 32.41 -2.49 23.75
N GLN A 701 31.24 -2.82 24.32
CA GLN A 701 31.03 -2.99 25.76
C GLN A 701 31.35 -4.40 26.25
N ARG A 702 31.37 -5.42 25.37
CA ARG A 702 31.71 -6.80 25.74
C ARG A 702 33.21 -7.04 25.83
N GLU A 703 34.00 -6.44 24.94
CA GLU A 703 35.45 -6.69 24.84
C GLU A 703 36.29 -5.97 25.90
N VAL A 704 35.76 -4.89 26.46
CA VAL A 704 36.39 -4.10 27.50
C VAL A 704 35.30 -3.86 28.53
N ALA A 705 35.48 -4.24 29.79
CA ALA A 705 34.53 -3.95 30.87
C ALA A 705 34.38 -2.41 31.06
N ARG A 706 33.73 -1.75 30.09
CA ARG A 706 33.62 -0.30 30.02
C ARG A 706 32.68 0.17 31.12
N PRO A 707 32.98 1.32 31.75
CA PRO A 707 32.04 1.96 32.67
C PRO A 707 30.72 2.31 31.94
N LEU A 708 29.64 2.50 32.72
CA LEU A 708 28.35 2.99 32.23
C LEU A 708 28.53 4.13 31.22
N PRO A 709 27.78 4.12 30.08
CA PRO A 709 27.84 5.17 29.07
C PRO A 709 27.77 6.58 29.69
N LEU A 710 28.57 7.51 29.18
CA LEU A 710 28.69 8.86 29.75
C LEU A 710 27.33 9.56 29.86
N ALA A 711 26.47 9.40 28.86
CA ALA A 711 25.15 10.00 28.85
C ALA A 711 24.22 9.45 29.95
N MET A 712 24.44 8.22 30.42
CA MET A 712 23.65 7.61 31.51
C MET A 712 24.04 8.12 32.90
N LYS A 713 25.13 8.89 33.02
CA LYS A 713 25.56 9.51 34.30
C LYS A 713 24.80 10.80 34.63
N ARG A 714 23.94 11.25 33.73
CA ARG A 714 23.10 12.45 33.88
C ARG A 714 21.65 12.10 33.60
N SER A 715 20.73 13.00 33.97
CA SER A 715 19.32 12.88 33.56
C SER A 715 19.15 13.06 32.05
N ALA A 716 18.03 12.56 31.52
CA ALA A 716 17.63 12.78 30.13
C ALA A 716 17.56 14.27 29.82
N GLN A 717 18.33 14.73 28.83
CA GLN A 717 18.32 16.15 28.44
C GLN A 717 17.04 16.49 27.67
N PRO A 718 16.45 17.68 27.88
CA PRO A 718 15.52 18.27 26.93
C PRO A 718 16.18 18.46 25.56
N LEU A 719 15.39 18.50 24.50
CA LEU A 719 15.89 18.78 23.16
C LEU A 719 16.18 20.28 22.99
N ASP A 720 17.28 20.60 22.34
CA ASP A 720 17.56 21.96 21.90
C ASP A 720 16.61 22.32 20.75
N THR A 721 15.73 23.29 21.00
CA THR A 721 14.72 23.73 20.02
C THR A 721 15.40 24.31 18.78
N PRO A 722 14.96 23.97 17.55
CA PRO A 722 15.51 24.59 16.36
C PRO A 722 15.24 26.10 16.32
N GLU A 723 16.18 26.89 15.82
CA GLU A 723 16.07 28.35 15.75
C GLU A 723 14.89 28.86 14.90
N TRP A 724 14.36 28.02 14.00
CA TRP A 724 13.16 28.34 13.20
C TRP A 724 11.84 27.98 13.91
N GLY A 725 11.91 27.51 15.16
CA GLY A 725 10.75 27.17 15.99
C GLY A 725 10.14 25.79 15.70
N LEU A 726 9.17 25.42 16.53
CA LEU A 726 8.46 24.15 16.44
C LEU A 726 7.25 24.27 15.50
N GLY A 727 7.22 23.43 14.47
CA GLY A 727 6.12 23.36 13.52
C GLY A 727 6.48 22.53 12.30
N GLY A 728 5.58 22.47 11.32
CA GLY A 728 5.87 21.88 10.03
C GLY A 728 7.05 22.57 9.33
N PHE A 729 7.98 21.79 8.78
CA PHE A 729 9.14 22.29 8.06
C PHE A 729 8.71 22.79 6.67
N SER A 730 8.63 24.11 6.51
CA SER A 730 8.21 24.77 5.28
C SER A 730 9.42 25.41 4.59
N TYR A 731 9.75 24.94 3.38
CA TYR A 731 10.88 25.47 2.59
C TYR A 731 10.76 26.98 2.38
N ALA A 732 9.58 27.45 1.99
CA ALA A 732 9.34 28.87 1.71
C ALA A 732 9.50 29.77 2.95
N ARG A 733 9.24 29.24 4.16
CA ARG A 733 9.37 29.98 5.42
C ARG A 733 10.76 29.87 6.04
N ILE A 734 11.42 28.72 5.87
CA ILE A 734 12.63 28.36 6.62
C ILE A 734 13.88 28.51 5.77
N VAL A 735 13.85 28.06 4.52
CA VAL A 735 15.03 27.98 3.65
C VAL A 735 15.12 29.18 2.70
N GLN A 736 14.01 29.54 2.04
CA GLN A 736 14.02 30.66 1.09
C GLN A 736 14.59 31.96 1.69
N PRO A 737 14.27 32.36 2.95
CA PRO A 737 14.84 33.58 3.51
C PRO A 737 16.37 33.55 3.65
N VAL A 738 16.98 32.37 3.80
CA VAL A 738 18.44 32.23 3.80
C VAL A 738 19.00 32.54 2.41
N LEU A 739 18.38 31.99 1.37
CA LEU A 739 18.78 32.25 -0.02
C LEU A 739 18.57 33.72 -0.42
N ASP A 740 17.48 34.33 0.04
CA ASP A 740 17.18 35.74 -0.22
C ASP A 740 18.24 36.68 0.38
N ARG A 741 18.82 36.33 1.53
CA ARG A 741 19.87 37.12 2.18
C ARG A 741 21.24 36.96 1.52
N HIS A 742 21.57 35.73 1.10
CA HIS A 742 22.96 35.37 0.79
C HIS A 742 23.22 35.01 -0.67
N CYS A 743 22.18 34.72 -1.46
CA CYS A 743 22.36 34.11 -2.80
C CYS A 743 21.66 34.89 -3.92
N THR A 744 20.50 35.50 -3.68
CA THR A 744 19.68 36.09 -4.75
C THR A 744 20.27 37.36 -5.37
N GLN A 745 21.26 37.99 -4.72
CA GLN A 745 21.97 39.13 -5.32
C GLN A 745 22.60 38.75 -6.68
N CYS A 746 23.17 37.53 -6.78
CA CYS A 746 23.80 37.02 -8.01
C CYS A 746 22.96 35.94 -8.72
N HIS A 747 21.95 35.38 -8.04
CA HIS A 747 21.10 34.29 -8.56
C HIS A 747 19.61 34.66 -8.50
N ASN A 748 19.16 35.50 -9.43
CA ASN A 748 17.76 35.96 -9.52
C ASN A 748 17.21 35.85 -10.94
N GLY A 749 15.94 36.25 -11.11
CA GLY A 749 15.23 36.16 -12.39
C GLY A 749 15.88 36.89 -13.57
N ARG A 750 16.76 37.87 -13.32
CA ARG A 750 17.39 38.72 -14.34
C ARG A 750 18.89 38.51 -14.44
N ASP A 751 19.58 38.38 -13.30
CA ASP A 751 20.99 37.99 -13.22
C ASP A 751 21.08 36.54 -12.75
N LYS A 752 21.20 35.62 -13.73
CA LYS A 752 21.24 34.16 -13.52
C LYS A 752 22.68 33.67 -13.67
N GLN A 753 23.59 34.10 -12.79
CA GLN A 753 24.97 33.61 -12.86
C GLN A 753 24.99 32.07 -12.78
N GLY A 754 25.75 31.44 -13.67
CA GLY A 754 25.76 29.98 -13.81
C GLY A 754 24.42 29.38 -14.30
N ASN A 755 23.51 30.19 -14.84
CA ASN A 755 22.14 29.82 -15.21
C ASN A 755 21.30 29.30 -14.02
N VAL A 756 21.56 29.82 -12.82
CA VAL A 756 20.86 29.45 -11.59
C VAL A 756 20.02 30.62 -11.08
N ASP A 757 18.75 30.34 -10.80
CA ASP A 757 17.77 31.32 -10.33
C ASP A 757 17.21 30.85 -8.98
N LEU A 758 17.56 31.57 -7.91
CA LEU A 758 17.19 31.21 -6.54
C LEU A 758 16.11 32.14 -5.97
N SER A 759 15.39 32.85 -6.83
CA SER A 759 14.29 33.72 -6.41
C SER A 759 13.15 32.97 -5.71
N GLY A 760 12.52 33.62 -4.74
CA GLY A 760 11.41 33.08 -3.95
C GLY A 760 10.03 33.16 -4.63
N ASP A 761 9.99 33.55 -5.91
CA ASP A 761 8.75 33.75 -6.65
C ASP A 761 7.95 32.46 -6.77
N LYS A 762 6.64 32.59 -6.58
CA LYS A 762 5.74 31.44 -6.53
C LYS A 762 5.49 30.88 -7.92
N THR A 763 5.68 29.57 -8.05
CA THR A 763 5.43 28.80 -9.26
C THR A 763 4.12 28.03 -9.19
N ASP A 764 3.78 27.28 -10.23
CA ASP A 764 2.53 26.54 -10.31
C ASP A 764 2.39 25.49 -9.19
N PHE A 765 3.48 24.92 -8.67
CA PHE A 765 3.45 24.05 -7.49
C PHE A 765 4.24 24.56 -6.28
N PHE A 766 5.31 25.33 -6.48
CA PHE A 766 6.32 25.62 -5.45
C PHE A 766 6.77 27.09 -5.54
N ASN A 767 8.08 27.33 -5.39
CA ASN A 767 8.75 28.56 -5.78
C ASN A 767 9.95 28.23 -6.67
N VAL A 768 10.52 29.26 -7.29
CA VAL A 768 11.56 29.08 -8.32
C VAL A 768 12.81 28.39 -7.77
N SER A 769 13.33 28.83 -6.63
CA SER A 769 14.53 28.21 -6.06
C SER A 769 14.34 26.71 -5.75
N TYR A 770 13.16 26.28 -5.28
CA TYR A 770 12.89 24.86 -5.05
C TYR A 770 12.79 24.08 -6.36
N ASP A 771 12.13 24.63 -7.38
CA ASP A 771 12.08 24.02 -8.71
C ASP A 771 13.50 23.85 -9.31
N ILE A 772 14.39 24.83 -9.09
CA ILE A 772 15.79 24.76 -9.51
C ILE A 772 16.59 23.75 -8.67
N LEU A 773 16.55 23.86 -7.35
CA LEU A 773 17.41 23.09 -6.46
C LEU A 773 16.98 21.63 -6.34
N ALA A 774 15.68 21.32 -6.29
CA ALA A 774 15.19 19.96 -6.02
C ALA A 774 14.58 19.26 -7.25
N ARG A 775 13.87 20.00 -8.12
CA ARG A 775 13.09 19.40 -9.23
C ARG A 775 13.86 19.36 -10.56
N THR A 776 14.88 20.17 -10.75
CA THR A 776 15.68 20.15 -12.00
C THR A 776 16.50 18.87 -12.11
N GLY A 777 16.56 18.28 -13.30
CA GLY A 777 17.29 17.05 -13.60
C GLY A 777 16.58 15.76 -13.17
N VAL A 778 15.45 15.84 -12.46
CA VAL A 778 14.71 14.67 -11.98
C VAL A 778 13.38 14.49 -12.72
N ILE A 779 12.74 13.34 -12.52
CA ILE A 779 11.49 12.99 -13.20
C ILE A 779 10.35 14.00 -13.00
N GLY A 780 10.25 14.59 -11.81
CA GLY A 780 9.25 15.62 -11.52
C GLY A 780 9.35 16.85 -12.42
N GLN A 781 10.49 17.08 -13.08
CA GLN A 781 10.65 18.15 -14.07
C GLN A 781 9.72 17.94 -15.28
N TRP A 782 9.69 16.71 -15.80
CA TRP A 782 9.11 16.38 -17.10
C TRP A 782 7.78 15.63 -16.98
N HIS A 783 7.62 14.88 -15.89
CA HIS A 783 6.57 13.89 -15.72
C HIS A 783 5.94 13.96 -14.33
N PHE A 784 5.66 15.18 -13.84
CA PHE A 784 4.95 15.38 -12.57
C PHE A 784 3.55 14.74 -12.54
N GLU A 785 3.01 14.31 -13.67
CA GLU A 785 1.70 13.64 -13.78
C GLU A 785 1.79 12.11 -13.73
N GLN A 786 2.99 11.54 -13.85
CA GLN A 786 3.18 10.09 -13.80
C GLN A 786 3.10 9.57 -12.37
N LEU A 787 2.55 8.36 -12.23
CA LEU A 787 2.37 7.66 -10.95
C LEU A 787 3.53 6.73 -10.62
N SER A 788 4.14 6.15 -11.65
CA SER A 788 5.25 5.19 -11.58
C SER A 788 6.18 5.40 -12.77
N VAL A 789 7.45 4.97 -12.64
CA VAL A 789 8.51 5.41 -13.55
C VAL A 789 9.54 4.32 -13.81
N ARG A 790 9.89 4.07 -15.08
CA ARG A 790 10.97 3.13 -15.45
C ARG A 790 12.12 3.86 -16.14
N ASN A 791 13.35 3.60 -15.70
CA ASN A 791 14.60 3.98 -16.39
C ASN A 791 14.93 5.50 -16.48
N ILE A 792 14.62 6.32 -15.46
CA ILE A 792 14.96 7.76 -15.44
C ILE A 792 15.73 8.09 -14.15
N PRO A 793 16.74 8.99 -14.14
CA PRO A 793 17.48 9.34 -12.91
C PRO A 793 16.55 9.80 -11.78
N LEU A 794 16.72 9.18 -10.60
CA LEU A 794 15.82 9.32 -9.45
C LEU A 794 16.51 10.11 -8.34
N GLY A 795 15.87 11.18 -7.87
CA GLY A 795 16.25 11.86 -6.63
C GLY A 795 17.58 12.62 -6.61
N LYS A 796 18.29 12.74 -7.74
CA LYS A 796 19.53 13.53 -7.82
C LYS A 796 19.36 14.70 -8.77
N SER A 797 19.10 15.88 -8.22
CA SER A 797 19.23 17.11 -8.99
C SER A 797 20.72 17.48 -9.13
N PRO A 798 21.09 18.43 -9.99
CA PRO A 798 22.47 18.93 -10.05
C PRO A 798 22.98 19.55 -8.74
N TYR A 799 22.08 19.89 -7.80
CA TYR A 799 22.40 20.63 -6.58
C TYR A 799 22.17 19.85 -5.30
N THR A 800 21.21 18.91 -5.31
CA THR A 800 20.77 18.16 -4.13
C THR A 800 20.59 16.69 -4.46
N SER A 801 20.95 15.83 -3.50
CA SER A 801 20.77 14.39 -3.54
C SER A 801 19.75 13.97 -2.47
N TRP A 802 18.63 13.41 -2.91
CA TRP A 802 17.50 12.98 -2.09
C TRP A 802 16.96 11.63 -2.60
N ILE A 803 16.10 11.01 -1.81
CA ILE A 803 15.57 9.66 -2.05
C ILE A 803 14.22 9.77 -2.75
N SER A 804 14.07 9.12 -3.90
CA SER A 804 12.79 9.09 -4.62
C SER A 804 11.74 8.23 -3.91
N THR A 805 10.48 8.69 -3.91
CA THR A 805 9.34 7.93 -3.42
C THR A 805 8.34 7.57 -4.51
N TYR A 806 8.70 7.75 -5.79
CA TYR A 806 7.91 7.20 -6.89
C TYR A 806 7.87 5.67 -6.82
N ASN A 807 6.76 5.07 -7.19
CA ASN A 807 6.72 3.62 -7.42
C ASN A 807 7.62 3.25 -8.60
N ASP A 808 8.11 2.00 -8.61
CA ASP A 808 9.18 1.48 -9.47
C ASP A 808 10.60 1.98 -9.06
N THR A 809 10.74 2.53 -7.84
CA THR A 809 12.02 2.96 -7.26
C THR A 809 12.40 2.21 -5.97
N GLU A 810 11.79 1.05 -5.77
CA GLU A 810 11.84 0.25 -4.54
C GLU A 810 13.26 -0.22 -4.18
N GLU A 811 14.15 -0.37 -5.17
CA GLU A 811 15.56 -0.71 -4.95
C GLU A 811 16.26 0.24 -3.96
N ASN A 812 15.80 1.49 -3.87
CA ASN A 812 16.38 2.43 -2.92
C ASN A 812 16.17 2.01 -1.47
N ILE A 813 15.18 1.17 -1.13
CA ILE A 813 14.95 0.65 0.24
C ILE A 813 16.14 -0.18 0.73
N LEU A 814 16.87 -0.80 -0.20
CA LEU A 814 18.05 -1.62 0.08
C LEU A 814 19.31 -0.76 0.31
N GLU A 815 19.36 0.45 -0.25
CA GLU A 815 20.46 1.40 -0.06
C GLU A 815 20.32 2.15 1.28
N VAL A 816 21.16 1.74 2.23
CA VAL A 816 21.22 2.30 3.59
C VAL A 816 22.63 2.72 3.99
N THR A 817 23.56 2.76 3.04
CA THR A 817 24.95 3.16 3.29
C THR A 817 24.98 4.60 3.81
N PRO A 818 25.65 4.89 4.93
CA PRO A 818 25.80 6.26 5.43
C PRO A 818 26.33 7.21 4.35
N LYS A 819 25.87 8.47 4.37
CA LYS A 819 26.25 9.53 3.42
C LYS A 819 25.89 9.27 1.94
N ALA A 820 25.15 8.21 1.60
CA ALA A 820 24.74 7.94 0.21
C ALA A 820 23.77 9.00 -0.36
N TRP A 821 23.01 9.65 0.53
CA TRP A 821 21.97 10.64 0.22
C TRP A 821 22.06 11.82 1.18
N GLY A 822 21.29 12.88 0.91
CA GLY A 822 21.19 14.02 1.80
C GLY A 822 22.30 15.05 1.61
N SER A 823 22.51 15.89 2.61
CA SER A 823 23.50 16.97 2.59
C SER A 823 24.94 16.48 2.36
N PRO A 824 25.40 15.32 2.86
CA PRO A 824 26.75 14.82 2.52
C PRO A 824 26.95 14.44 1.05
N ALA A 825 25.86 14.24 0.29
CA ALA A 825 25.90 13.87 -1.12
C ALA A 825 25.42 15.01 -2.04
N SER A 826 25.27 16.23 -1.51
CA SER A 826 24.66 17.36 -2.21
C SER A 826 25.65 18.47 -2.48
N LEU A 827 25.81 18.84 -3.76
CA LEU A 827 26.69 19.94 -4.18
C LEU A 827 26.38 21.26 -3.45
N LEU A 828 25.10 21.59 -3.25
CA LEU A 828 24.71 22.82 -2.54
C LEU A 828 25.29 22.84 -1.12
N ALA A 829 25.31 21.69 -0.43
CA ALA A 829 25.81 21.63 0.93
C ALA A 829 27.33 21.81 0.99
N ASP A 830 28.05 21.22 0.03
CA ASP A 830 29.50 21.38 -0.11
C ASP A 830 29.88 22.83 -0.45
N LEU A 831 29.13 23.48 -1.35
CA LEU A 831 29.34 24.90 -1.67
C LEU A 831 29.13 25.80 -0.45
N ILE A 832 28.09 25.55 0.35
CA ILE A 832 27.86 26.32 1.59
C ILE A 832 29.01 26.10 2.57
N LEU A 833 29.45 24.85 2.76
CA LEU A 833 30.53 24.51 3.68
C LEU A 833 31.85 25.18 3.28
N ALA A 834 32.13 25.26 1.97
CA ALA A 834 33.32 25.89 1.43
C ALA A 834 33.24 27.43 1.33
N GLY A 835 32.11 28.05 1.70
CA GLY A 835 31.91 29.50 1.56
C GLY A 835 31.70 29.98 0.11
N HIS A 836 31.26 29.09 -0.78
CA HIS A 836 31.03 29.30 -2.21
C HIS A 836 32.19 30.07 -2.87
N PRO A 837 33.37 29.44 -2.99
CA PRO A 837 34.58 30.15 -3.42
C PRO A 837 34.46 30.70 -4.84
N ASP A 838 35.11 31.84 -5.08
CA ASP A 838 35.30 32.41 -6.41
C ASP A 838 36.36 31.66 -7.23
N GLU A 839 36.66 32.16 -8.44
CA GLU A 839 37.67 31.55 -9.32
C GLU A 839 39.08 31.55 -8.71
N ASP A 840 39.35 32.44 -7.74
CA ASP A 840 40.61 32.58 -7.01
C ASP A 840 40.60 31.80 -5.68
N GLY A 841 39.53 31.06 -5.39
CA GLY A 841 39.36 30.26 -4.17
C GLY A 841 38.95 31.05 -2.93
N GLN A 842 38.64 32.34 -3.04
CA GLN A 842 38.20 33.17 -1.91
C GLN A 842 36.71 32.97 -1.63
N PRO A 843 36.29 32.83 -0.35
CA PRO A 843 34.89 32.62 -0.01
C PRO A 843 34.04 33.84 -0.40
N ARG A 844 32.98 33.63 -1.19
CA ARG A 844 32.04 34.69 -1.58
C ARG A 844 30.96 34.94 -0.53
N ILE A 845 30.65 33.93 0.28
CA ILE A 845 29.59 34.00 1.30
C ILE A 845 30.08 33.41 2.62
N THR A 846 29.48 33.86 3.72
CA THR A 846 29.67 33.25 5.04
C THR A 846 28.32 33.16 5.72
N LEU A 847 27.82 31.94 5.91
CA LEU A 847 26.56 31.70 6.60
C LEU A 847 26.81 31.55 8.11
N SER A 848 25.85 31.99 8.92
CA SER A 848 25.82 31.59 10.34
C SER A 848 25.54 30.09 10.45
N ALA A 849 25.91 29.48 11.57
CA ALA A 849 25.60 28.08 11.85
C ALA A 849 24.09 27.79 11.74
N GLY A 850 23.26 28.71 12.23
CA GLY A 850 21.80 28.63 12.10
C GLY A 850 21.31 28.67 10.65
N ASP A 851 21.84 29.56 9.82
CA ASP A 851 21.46 29.66 8.40
C ASP A 851 21.89 28.41 7.62
N ALA A 852 23.10 27.89 7.86
CA ALA A 852 23.57 26.64 7.29
C ALA A 852 22.70 25.45 7.73
N GLN A 853 22.37 25.34 9.02
CA GLN A 853 21.53 24.28 9.58
C GLN A 853 20.15 24.24 8.91
N ARG A 854 19.55 25.39 8.57
CA ARG A 854 18.25 25.43 7.85
C ARG A 854 18.33 24.75 6.49
N VAL A 855 19.40 25.00 5.73
CA VAL A 855 19.59 24.40 4.39
C VAL A 855 19.94 22.91 4.51
N TYR A 856 20.88 22.54 5.39
CA TYR A 856 21.26 21.13 5.57
C TYR A 856 20.08 20.29 6.04
N THR A 857 19.33 20.77 7.03
CA THR A 857 18.15 20.08 7.55
C THR A 857 17.09 19.91 6.46
N TRP A 858 16.87 20.89 5.59
CA TRP A 858 15.92 20.74 4.48
C TRP A 858 16.30 19.58 3.54
N ILE A 859 17.57 19.53 3.14
CA ILE A 859 18.08 18.44 2.29
C ILE A 859 17.95 17.10 3.04
N ASP A 860 18.28 17.08 4.33
CA ASP A 860 18.30 15.87 5.15
C ASP A 860 16.92 15.37 5.57
N LEU A 861 15.92 16.24 5.57
CA LEU A 861 14.51 15.87 5.67
C LEU A 861 13.96 15.31 4.35
N ASN A 862 14.81 15.07 3.36
CA ASN A 862 14.42 14.61 2.02
C ASN A 862 13.61 15.66 1.23
N VAL A 863 14.07 16.91 1.31
CA VAL A 863 13.60 18.07 0.55
C VAL A 863 12.07 18.32 0.56
N PRO A 864 11.36 18.31 1.71
CA PRO A 864 9.96 18.71 1.74
C PRO A 864 9.82 20.19 1.36
N TYR A 865 8.77 20.54 0.62
CA TYR A 865 8.44 21.95 0.36
C TYR A 865 7.41 22.48 1.34
N TYR A 866 6.31 21.73 1.50
CA TYR A 866 5.21 22.12 2.39
C TYR A 866 5.36 21.50 3.78
N GLY A 867 5.23 22.32 4.82
CA GLY A 867 5.22 21.86 6.22
C GLY A 867 3.90 21.23 6.68
N THR A 868 2.91 21.07 5.81
CA THR A 868 1.60 20.53 6.13
C THR A 868 0.99 19.79 4.94
N SER A 869 0.07 18.86 5.21
CA SER A 869 -0.78 18.22 4.22
C SER A 869 -2.14 18.93 4.07
N GLU A 870 -2.44 19.95 4.87
CA GLU A 870 -3.65 20.75 4.65
C GLU A 870 -3.54 21.55 3.35
N SER A 871 -4.65 21.74 2.67
CA SER A 871 -4.65 22.53 1.45
C SER A 871 -5.87 23.42 1.32
N ASN A 872 -5.61 24.65 0.88
CA ASN A 872 -6.63 25.53 0.35
C ASN A 872 -6.92 25.23 -1.13
N PHE A 873 -6.63 24.06 -1.71
CA PHE A 873 -6.86 23.79 -3.14
C PHE A 873 -7.17 22.32 -3.45
N TYR A 874 -7.95 21.63 -2.60
CA TYR A 874 -8.33 20.21 -2.81
C TYR A 874 -9.01 19.91 -4.15
N ASP A 875 -9.56 20.93 -4.80
CA ASP A 875 -10.20 20.88 -6.12
C ASP A 875 -9.21 20.95 -7.30
N ARG A 876 -7.93 21.28 -7.07
CA ARG A 876 -6.88 21.44 -8.09
C ARG A 876 -5.96 20.21 -8.16
N LYS A 877 -5.19 20.09 -9.24
CA LYS A 877 -4.19 19.03 -9.41
C LYS A 877 -3.19 18.98 -8.26
N GLY A 878 -2.91 17.78 -7.76
CA GLY A 878 -2.06 17.58 -6.57
C GLY A 878 -2.56 18.31 -5.32
N CYS A 879 -3.82 18.71 -5.32
CA CYS A 879 -4.47 19.62 -4.37
C CYS A 879 -3.76 20.98 -4.21
N ARG A 880 -2.87 21.42 -5.12
CA ARG A 880 -2.05 22.64 -4.92
C ARG A 880 -1.70 23.43 -6.19
N ARG A 881 -1.92 22.88 -7.39
CA ARG A 881 -1.45 23.53 -8.62
C ARG A 881 -2.19 24.84 -8.92
N LEU A 882 -1.43 25.92 -9.10
CA LEU A 882 -1.89 27.23 -9.52
C LEU A 882 -1.46 27.46 -10.97
N TYR A 883 -2.23 27.00 -11.95
CA TYR A 883 -1.95 27.21 -13.37
C TYR A 883 -3.13 27.95 -14.01
N PRO A 884 -2.91 29.05 -14.78
CA PRO A 884 -4.03 29.75 -15.40
C PRO A 884 -4.68 28.91 -16.51
N ASP A 885 -6.00 28.79 -16.46
CA ASP A 885 -6.76 27.86 -17.30
C ASP A 885 -6.57 28.16 -18.82
N ASP A 886 -6.58 29.44 -19.21
CA ASP A 886 -6.47 29.85 -20.63
C ASP A 886 -5.03 29.98 -21.15
N LEU A 887 -4.01 29.88 -20.28
CA LEU A 887 -2.63 30.21 -20.65
C LEU A 887 -2.12 29.32 -21.79
N ALA A 888 -2.41 28.02 -21.75
CA ALA A 888 -1.93 27.09 -22.77
C ALA A 888 -2.49 27.42 -24.17
N ALA A 889 -3.79 27.69 -24.26
CA ALA A 889 -4.46 28.02 -25.52
C ALA A 889 -3.99 29.37 -26.07
N VAL A 890 -3.89 30.40 -25.22
CA VAL A 890 -3.40 31.72 -25.61
C VAL A 890 -1.95 31.66 -26.09
N LEU A 891 -1.08 30.92 -25.39
CA LEU A 891 0.31 30.76 -25.82
C LEU A 891 0.40 30.04 -27.16
N ALA A 892 -0.41 29.00 -27.40
CA ALA A 892 -0.41 28.29 -28.69
C ALA A 892 -0.78 29.21 -29.86
N ASP A 893 -1.81 30.05 -29.70
CA ASP A 893 -2.22 31.03 -30.70
C ASP A 893 -1.16 32.12 -30.96
N VAL A 894 -0.56 32.69 -29.91
CA VAL A 894 0.49 33.71 -30.08
C VAL A 894 1.72 33.09 -30.75
N THR A 895 2.09 31.87 -30.34
CA THR A 895 3.23 31.13 -30.90
C THR A 895 3.05 30.88 -32.39
N SER A 896 1.87 30.42 -32.82
CA SER A 896 1.62 30.07 -34.22
C SER A 896 1.73 31.29 -35.16
N ARG A 897 1.36 32.48 -34.66
CA ARG A 897 1.41 33.73 -35.44
C ARG A 897 2.77 34.42 -35.41
N ARG A 898 3.45 34.41 -34.27
CA ARG A 898 4.63 35.27 -34.05
C ARG A 898 5.97 34.53 -33.92
N CYS A 899 5.95 33.27 -33.53
CA CYS A 899 7.17 32.54 -33.15
C CYS A 899 7.44 31.30 -34.01
N ALA A 900 6.46 30.88 -34.82
CA ALA A 900 6.49 29.63 -35.58
C ALA A 900 7.67 29.53 -36.57
N SER A 901 8.13 30.66 -37.13
CA SER A 901 9.27 30.69 -38.06
C SER A 901 10.60 30.33 -37.40
N CYS A 902 10.75 30.53 -36.08
CA CYS A 902 11.97 30.24 -35.33
C CYS A 902 11.84 28.97 -34.46
N HIS A 903 10.61 28.53 -34.16
CA HIS A 903 10.31 27.46 -33.21
C HIS A 903 9.36 26.42 -33.80
N ASP A 904 9.79 25.77 -34.88
CA ASP A 904 9.07 24.66 -35.54
C ASP A 904 8.72 23.50 -34.58
N LYS A 905 9.50 23.32 -33.51
CA LYS A 905 9.31 22.33 -32.44
C LYS A 905 8.69 22.89 -31.15
N GLY A 906 8.21 24.13 -31.17
CA GLY A 906 7.60 24.82 -30.03
C GLY A 906 8.56 25.73 -29.25
N ILE A 907 7.99 26.69 -28.50
CA ILE A 907 8.76 27.68 -27.73
C ILE A 907 9.41 27.01 -26.51
N PRO A 908 10.72 27.22 -26.27
CA PRO A 908 11.38 26.80 -25.04
C PRO A 908 10.68 27.36 -23.79
N ARG A 909 10.27 26.48 -22.87
CA ARG A 909 9.69 26.87 -21.59
C ARG A 909 10.52 26.35 -20.44
N THR A 910 10.54 27.12 -19.36
CA THR A 910 10.84 26.55 -18.04
C THR A 910 9.78 25.51 -17.69
N HIS A 911 10.18 24.47 -16.96
CA HIS A 911 9.27 23.40 -16.53
C HIS A 911 8.28 23.85 -15.43
N TYR A 912 8.47 25.06 -14.90
CA TYR A 912 7.57 25.75 -14.00
C TYR A 912 7.05 27.04 -14.65
N THR A 913 5.99 27.60 -14.08
CA THR A 913 5.42 28.91 -14.49
C THR A 913 5.33 29.83 -13.27
N ARG A 914 5.93 31.03 -13.33
CA ARG A 914 5.79 32.06 -12.29
C ARG A 914 4.37 32.61 -12.28
N ILE A 915 3.74 32.65 -11.11
CA ILE A 915 2.32 33.00 -10.95
C ILE A 915 2.14 34.45 -10.48
N LEU A 916 2.97 34.91 -9.55
CA LEU A 916 2.87 36.25 -8.98
C LEU A 916 3.72 37.29 -9.73
N ALA A 917 4.74 36.84 -10.47
CA ALA A 917 5.59 37.64 -11.35
C ALA A 917 5.50 37.10 -12.79
N PRO A 918 4.31 37.17 -13.44
CA PRO A 918 4.10 36.57 -14.75
C PRO A 918 5.01 37.14 -15.84
N GLU A 919 5.37 38.42 -15.76
CA GLU A 919 6.28 39.11 -16.67
C GLU A 919 7.69 38.51 -16.75
N ASP A 920 8.14 37.83 -15.69
CA ASP A 920 9.48 37.22 -15.61
C ASP A 920 9.50 35.76 -16.12
N ASN A 921 8.37 35.26 -16.64
CA ASN A 921 8.36 34.00 -17.37
C ASN A 921 9.11 34.13 -18.71
N SER A 922 9.83 33.07 -19.12
CA SER A 922 10.65 33.11 -20.34
C SER A 922 9.86 33.46 -21.60
N PHE A 923 8.59 33.06 -21.70
CA PHE A 923 7.73 33.34 -22.84
C PHE A 923 7.21 34.79 -22.92
N LEU A 924 7.45 35.62 -21.89
CA LEU A 924 7.18 37.06 -21.90
C LEU A 924 8.48 37.87 -21.85
N PHE A 925 9.45 37.44 -21.04
CA PHE A 925 10.70 38.15 -20.80
C PHE A 925 11.69 38.03 -21.95
N ALA A 926 11.89 36.82 -22.49
CA ALA A 926 12.83 36.57 -23.58
C ALA A 926 12.47 37.26 -24.91
N PRO A 927 11.20 37.24 -25.37
CA PRO A 927 10.78 37.90 -26.61
C PRO A 927 10.61 39.42 -26.54
N LEU A 928 10.65 40.02 -25.34
CA LEU A 928 10.42 41.46 -25.14
C LEU A 928 11.69 42.26 -25.45
N ALA A 929 11.52 43.41 -26.11
CA ALA A 929 12.61 44.31 -26.45
C ALA A 929 13.46 44.73 -25.23
N ILE A 930 14.77 44.89 -25.41
CA ILE A 930 15.67 45.38 -24.36
C ILE A 930 15.20 46.75 -23.86
N ALA A 931 14.79 47.65 -24.77
CA ALA A 931 14.28 48.98 -24.43
C ALA A 931 13.00 48.95 -23.58
N ALA A 932 12.25 47.85 -23.60
CA ALA A 932 11.05 47.63 -22.78
C ALA A 932 11.34 46.79 -21.51
N GLY A 933 12.62 46.51 -21.23
CA GLY A 933 13.07 45.76 -20.07
C GLY A 933 13.05 44.24 -20.23
N GLY A 934 13.00 43.71 -21.45
CA GLY A 934 13.21 42.29 -21.75
C GLY A 934 14.66 41.96 -22.11
N THR A 935 14.91 40.77 -22.66
CA THR A 935 16.26 40.36 -23.10
C THR A 935 16.43 40.27 -24.62
N GLU A 936 15.35 40.39 -25.40
CA GLU A 936 15.36 40.26 -26.86
C GLU A 936 16.13 39.01 -27.35
N SER A 937 16.00 37.90 -26.63
CA SER A 937 16.77 36.68 -26.91
C SER A 937 16.42 35.99 -28.23
N CYS A 938 15.36 36.46 -28.90
CA CYS A 938 14.98 36.03 -30.24
C CYS A 938 15.82 36.69 -31.37
N GLY A 939 16.70 37.64 -31.04
CA GLY A 939 17.53 38.38 -32.00
C GLY A 939 16.84 39.61 -32.62
N THR A 940 15.51 39.62 -32.61
CA THR A 940 14.66 40.81 -32.83
C THR A 940 13.49 40.79 -31.83
N PRO A 941 12.93 41.94 -31.47
CA PRO A 941 11.85 41.98 -30.49
C PRO A 941 10.55 41.43 -31.10
N VAL A 942 10.02 40.36 -30.50
CA VAL A 942 8.68 39.83 -30.84
C VAL A 942 7.59 40.71 -30.21
N PHE A 943 7.89 41.29 -29.05
CA PHE A 943 7.09 42.33 -28.41
C PHE A 943 7.93 43.61 -28.30
N ALA A 944 7.51 44.67 -28.98
CA ALA A 944 8.21 45.95 -28.97
C ALA A 944 8.09 46.67 -27.61
N SER A 945 6.96 46.49 -26.92
CA SER A 945 6.70 47.04 -25.59
C SER A 945 5.73 46.17 -24.80
N LYS A 946 5.55 46.48 -23.51
CA LYS A 946 4.59 45.78 -22.65
C LYS A 946 3.13 46.06 -23.06
N GLU A 947 2.88 47.11 -23.84
CA GLU A 947 1.55 47.47 -24.37
C GLU A 947 1.16 46.64 -25.59
N ASP A 948 2.04 45.78 -26.12
CA ASP A 948 1.72 44.90 -27.25
C ASP A 948 0.45 44.09 -26.96
N PRO A 949 -0.53 44.04 -27.88
CA PRO A 949 -1.80 43.36 -27.65
C PRO A 949 -1.68 41.88 -27.27
N ASP A 950 -0.70 41.17 -27.83
CA ASP A 950 -0.45 39.76 -27.54
C ASP A 950 0.28 39.57 -26.20
N TYR A 951 1.23 40.47 -25.86
CA TYR A 951 1.85 40.50 -24.53
C TYR A 951 0.79 40.69 -23.44
N GLN A 952 -0.08 41.68 -23.61
CA GLN A 952 -1.19 41.95 -22.69
C GLN A 952 -2.21 40.82 -22.66
N ARG A 953 -2.47 40.15 -23.79
CA ARG A 953 -3.37 38.99 -23.84
C ARG A 953 -2.83 37.82 -23.02
N ILE A 954 -1.54 37.52 -23.11
CA ILE A 954 -0.90 36.50 -22.26
C ILE A 954 -0.96 36.92 -20.79
N LEU A 955 -0.58 38.16 -20.47
CA LEU A 955 -0.57 38.67 -19.09
C LEU A 955 -1.97 38.61 -18.43
N ARG A 956 -3.03 38.93 -19.19
CA ARG A 956 -4.42 38.87 -18.71
C ARG A 956 -4.85 37.48 -18.26
N THR A 957 -4.27 36.41 -18.80
CA THR A 957 -4.58 35.03 -18.37
C THR A 957 -4.28 34.79 -16.89
N PHE A 958 -3.32 35.53 -16.31
CA PHE A 958 -2.96 35.42 -14.88
C PHE A 958 -3.90 36.19 -13.95
N GLY A 959 -4.75 37.08 -14.46
CA GLY A 959 -5.66 37.89 -13.65
C GLY A 959 -6.59 37.07 -12.75
N PRO A 960 -7.29 36.04 -13.27
CA PRO A 960 -8.16 35.17 -12.47
C PRO A 960 -7.43 34.44 -11.35
N ILE A 961 -6.25 33.86 -11.63
CA ILE A 961 -5.50 33.10 -10.62
C ILE A 961 -4.94 34.03 -9.53
N ARG A 962 -4.50 35.24 -9.87
CA ARG A 962 -4.06 36.26 -8.90
C ARG A 962 -5.17 36.65 -7.93
N LYS A 963 -6.36 36.95 -8.45
CA LYS A 963 -7.55 37.23 -7.61
C LYS A 963 -7.94 36.04 -6.74
N LEU A 964 -7.75 34.81 -7.22
CA LEU A 964 -8.03 33.60 -6.44
C LEU A 964 -7.10 33.46 -5.24
N VAL A 965 -5.78 33.61 -5.45
CA VAL A 965 -4.80 33.44 -4.36
C VAL A 965 -4.81 34.59 -3.35
N GLU A 966 -5.22 35.80 -3.75
CA GLU A 966 -5.47 36.90 -2.82
C GLU A 966 -6.59 36.57 -1.82
N ARG A 967 -7.62 35.82 -2.24
CA ARG A 967 -8.75 35.41 -1.39
C ARG A 967 -8.50 34.09 -0.66
N ARG A 968 -7.76 33.19 -1.28
CA ARG A 968 -7.53 31.80 -0.85
C ARG A 968 -6.04 31.49 -1.05
N PRO A 969 -5.14 32.03 -0.21
CA PRO A 969 -3.70 31.85 -0.41
C PRO A 969 -3.29 30.38 -0.33
N ARG A 970 -2.32 29.96 -1.15
CA ARG A 970 -1.71 28.63 -1.07
C ARG A 970 -0.84 28.55 0.18
N MET A 971 -0.64 27.34 0.72
CA MET A 971 0.01 27.14 2.03
C MET A 971 1.45 27.65 2.15
N ASP A 972 2.08 28.06 1.06
CA ASP A 972 3.40 28.68 0.99
C ASP A 972 3.36 30.22 0.79
N MET A 973 2.18 30.82 0.83
CA MET A 973 1.92 32.24 0.67
C MET A 973 1.47 32.88 1.99
N SER A 974 1.80 34.15 2.17
CA SER A 974 1.37 34.93 3.35
C SER A 974 -0.14 34.94 3.51
N GLY A 975 -0.63 34.83 4.75
CA GLY A 975 -2.06 34.78 5.07
C GLY A 975 -2.71 33.39 4.95
N ALA A 976 -1.97 32.38 4.49
CA ALA A 976 -2.40 31.00 4.62
C ALA A 976 -2.12 30.50 6.05
N HIS A 977 -3.12 29.90 6.68
CA HIS A 977 -3.00 29.32 8.02
C HIS A 977 -3.42 27.86 7.99
N SER A 978 -2.58 26.99 8.57
CA SER A 978 -2.97 25.61 8.85
C SER A 978 -3.46 25.47 10.29
N SER A 979 -4.23 24.42 10.56
CA SER A 979 -4.57 24.02 11.93
C SER A 979 -3.34 23.72 12.78
N CYS A 980 -2.23 23.31 12.16
CA CYS A 980 -0.94 23.12 12.84
C CYS A 980 -0.30 24.42 13.31
N ASP A 981 -0.50 25.54 12.60
CA ASP A 981 0.03 26.85 13.00
C ASP A 981 -0.76 27.45 14.18
N LEU A 982 -2.06 27.10 14.31
CA LEU A 982 -2.93 27.58 15.39
C LEU A 982 -2.66 26.85 16.73
N LYS A 983 -2.33 25.55 16.70
CA LYS A 983 -2.03 24.78 17.92
C LYS A 983 -0.73 25.20 18.62
N VAL A 984 0.22 25.81 17.91
CA VAL A 984 1.49 26.31 18.49
C VAL A 984 1.25 27.53 19.39
N VAL A 985 0.13 28.24 19.23
CA VAL A 985 -0.21 29.41 20.07
C VAL A 985 -0.98 29.00 21.33
N GLU A 986 -1.66 27.85 21.33
CA GLU A 986 -2.56 27.46 22.44
C GLU A 986 -2.06 26.30 23.32
N GLN A 987 -0.97 25.61 22.99
CA GLN A 987 -0.48 24.47 23.78
C GLN A 987 0.88 24.71 24.43
N ALA A 988 0.87 25.50 25.51
CA ALA A 988 1.74 25.23 26.64
C ALA A 988 1.29 23.90 27.32
N PRO A 989 2.18 23.13 27.97
CA PRO A 989 1.84 21.80 28.47
C PRO A 989 0.80 21.92 29.59
N GLY A 990 -0.39 21.34 29.40
CA GLY A 990 -1.42 21.30 30.44
C GLY A 990 -2.87 21.13 29.98
N SER A 991 -3.20 21.26 28.70
CA SER A 991 -4.57 21.01 28.23
C SER A 991 -4.69 19.61 27.64
N SER A 992 -5.27 18.69 28.41
CA SER A 992 -5.69 17.37 27.93
C SER A 992 -6.71 17.51 26.78
N PRO A 993 -6.66 16.66 25.74
CA PRO A 993 -7.85 16.32 24.96
C PRO A 993 -8.86 15.55 25.82
#